data_AF-A0A5M3MEF2-F1
#
_entry.id   AF-A0A5M3MEF2-F1
#
_cell.length_a   1.000
_cell.length_b   1.000
_cell.length_c   1.000
_cell.angle_alpha   90.00
_cell.angle_beta   90.00
_cell.angle_gamma   90.00
#
_symmetry.space_group_name_H-M   'P 1'
#
loop_
_entity.id
_entity.type
_entity.pdbx_description
1 polymer ?
#
loop_
_entity_poly.entity_id
_entity_poly.type
_entity_poly.pdbx_seq_one_letter_code
_entity_poly.pdbx_strand_id
1 'polypeptide(L)'
;MATSKHPSNLFSPHLWEPTPKDSIHQWGPYDALTWAPCNDGVITSPNADYIPPYRPECADLVARADGRFGLHDPFHVPYEYHPRQCWIIAYPNKEAFQTHCFAVLWYTLSIHDVDFSASNSRSGVVKPSLLNLLAEASRFLSREAEPFIKGTDPRNADYMEADRPSLIAGRAWVADALDRVKSHGQALGSCAGDFRNLTLRLADLQRGMMDIFGFVHYWRFVGRAMMHKDWTYLRSPDFAPSDPKLDGVIIRASTKYVGAFCTNSAWASQLYRSGVPVWIPRNRNDISPSIKSLTMVSLKKYPHLAIEHSKVDNVTTPYPAVVKNWPMGPERAYMARYGYGNTAEKSEVVFGDPATSTRMNAAYNPKHNVASHQRKPYAGRHRSNNAGPSSGSSATSTKGVCTQPVTSRWKLDTSARLPGVHQTWSSACGKVDYSNPVSCPPFAGAFLIPDPNLFFGTQTTPKLVTFIRNWLSLRPALITAYWGSPAILSAIAARLPDRDPEVRGLSTQEWRHFLGGFVWLAIGVSYEGGKGKRPQSKVDQALARTQLCRLVDLDSVPQSTDQTVFNVRGHSISPEAWADPKDHLMRGLFWDLSDLGFATDVMALDALIMPADWLRDPSGRHARLTDIFPMPTQSVETRRDVLGADAASSHVRADKLRALMAEWPNSPPRLQSPITSTTGVVVVHMTIANHLFQRCHDRWRRPLTVPREVPPFFLDD
;
A
#
# COMPACT_ATOMS: atom_id res chain seq x y z
N MET A 1 -41.50 -6.93 23.31
CA MET A 1 -40.91 -8.29 23.19
C MET A 1 -40.34 -8.41 21.79
N ALA A 2 -39.06 -8.61 21.51
CA ALA A 2 -37.92 -9.01 22.31
C ALA A 2 -36.70 -8.15 21.94
N THR A 3 -36.06 -7.56 22.95
CA THR A 3 -34.74 -6.97 22.85
C THR A 3 -33.72 -8.09 22.73
N SER A 4 -33.08 -8.22 21.57
CA SER A 4 -31.88 -9.04 21.39
C SER A 4 -30.76 -8.47 22.26
N LYS A 5 -30.59 -9.04 23.45
CA LYS A 5 -29.40 -8.84 24.27
C LYS A 5 -28.27 -9.65 23.62
N HIS A 6 -27.42 -8.99 22.84
CA HIS A 6 -26.07 -9.51 22.67
C HIS A 6 -25.42 -9.54 24.05
N PRO A 7 -24.91 -10.69 24.53
CA PRO A 7 -24.11 -10.70 25.74
C PRO A 7 -22.88 -9.84 25.44
N SER A 8 -22.74 -8.74 26.17
CA SER A 8 -21.54 -7.91 26.15
C SER A 8 -20.37 -8.78 26.60
N ASN A 9 -19.64 -9.36 25.65
CA ASN A 9 -18.29 -9.90 25.83
C ASN A 9 -17.28 -8.76 26.08
N LEU A 10 -17.67 -7.73 26.84
CA LEU A 10 -16.76 -6.69 27.30
C LEU A 10 -15.82 -7.34 28.31
N PHE A 11 -14.51 -7.10 28.15
CA PHE A 11 -13.51 -7.49 29.14
C PHE A 11 -13.92 -6.90 30.49
N SER A 12 -14.10 -7.72 31.52
CA SER A 12 -14.42 -7.25 32.87
C SER A 12 -13.11 -6.93 33.59
N PRO A 13 -12.79 -5.65 33.87
CA PRO A 13 -11.53 -5.26 34.51
C PRO A 13 -11.34 -5.93 35.87
N HIS A 14 -12.45 -6.29 36.53
CA HIS A 14 -12.47 -6.98 37.82
C HIS A 14 -11.98 -8.44 37.78
N LEU A 15 -11.88 -9.07 36.60
CA LEU A 15 -11.33 -10.42 36.45
C LEU A 15 -9.81 -10.44 36.33
N TRP A 16 -9.18 -9.29 36.10
CA TRP A 16 -7.74 -9.15 36.20
C TRP A 16 -7.43 -8.56 37.56
N GLU A 17 -7.10 -9.43 38.51
CA GLU A 17 -6.52 -9.05 39.80
C GLU A 17 -5.00 -9.01 39.63
N PRO A 18 -4.39 -7.83 39.42
CA PRO A 18 -2.95 -7.76 39.32
C PRO A 18 -2.32 -8.15 40.65
N THR A 19 -1.32 -9.03 40.59
CA THR A 19 -0.54 -9.40 41.77
C THR A 19 0.27 -8.19 42.22
N PRO A 20 0.02 -7.64 43.43
CA PRO A 20 0.90 -6.63 44.01
C PRO A 20 2.28 -7.27 44.21
N LYS A 21 3.36 -6.53 43.91
CA LYS A 21 4.73 -7.01 44.09
C LYS A 21 5.30 -6.54 45.42
N ASP A 22 6.03 -7.44 46.08
CA ASP A 22 6.79 -7.15 47.30
C ASP A 22 8.14 -6.43 47.04
N SER A 23 8.64 -6.34 45.80
CA SER A 23 9.89 -5.61 45.48
C SER A 23 10.00 -5.05 44.05
N ILE A 24 10.61 -3.87 43.92
CA ILE A 24 10.73 -3.10 42.66
C ILE A 24 11.77 -3.67 41.67
N HIS A 25 12.69 -4.54 42.11
CA HIS A 25 13.84 -5.06 41.34
C HIS A 25 13.53 -6.03 40.18
N GLN A 26 12.26 -6.35 39.95
CA GLN A 26 11.86 -7.31 38.92
C GLN A 26 11.01 -6.68 37.80
N TRP A 27 11.00 -5.35 37.66
CA TRP A 27 10.15 -4.65 36.69
C TRP A 27 10.69 -4.76 35.25
N GLY A 28 9.89 -5.34 34.36
CA GLY A 28 10.30 -5.66 33.00
C GLY A 28 9.54 -4.92 31.90
N PRO A 29 9.99 -5.03 30.64
CA PRO A 29 9.34 -4.43 29.47
C PRO A 29 7.92 -4.94 29.17
N TYR A 30 7.50 -6.00 29.84
CA TYR A 30 6.19 -6.63 29.64
C TYR A 30 5.25 -6.43 30.84
N ASP A 31 5.73 -5.76 31.90
CA ASP A 31 4.88 -5.35 33.03
C ASP A 31 4.05 -4.12 32.63
N ALA A 32 3.07 -3.75 33.46
CA ALA A 32 2.07 -2.74 33.18
C ALA A 32 2.05 -1.65 34.27
N LEU A 33 2.88 -0.63 34.09
CA LEU A 33 2.96 0.52 35.00
C LEU A 33 1.62 1.20 35.02
N THR A 34 1.07 1.37 33.81
CA THR A 34 -0.34 1.67 33.63
C THR A 34 -1.00 0.72 32.65
N TRP A 35 -2.31 0.61 32.79
CA TRP A 35 -3.13 -0.13 31.84
C TRP A 35 -4.52 0.47 31.73
N ALA A 36 -5.18 0.24 30.60
CA ALA A 36 -6.56 0.62 30.39
C ALA A 36 -7.32 -0.49 29.64
N PRO A 37 -8.59 -0.75 29.98
CA PRO A 37 -9.43 -1.65 29.21
C PRO A 37 -9.69 -1.07 27.80
N CYS A 38 -9.73 -1.95 26.80
CA CYS A 38 -10.21 -1.67 25.45
C CYS A 38 -11.27 -2.70 25.05
N ASN A 39 -11.94 -2.51 23.91
CA ASN A 39 -13.12 -3.32 23.53
C ASN A 39 -12.87 -4.83 23.60
N ASP A 40 -11.72 -5.31 23.11
CA ASP A 40 -11.39 -6.73 23.00
C ASP A 40 -10.26 -7.21 23.94
N GLY A 41 -9.81 -6.37 24.88
CA GLY A 41 -8.69 -6.69 25.76
C GLY A 41 -8.21 -5.55 26.65
N VAL A 42 -6.90 -5.45 26.83
CA VAL A 42 -6.26 -4.37 27.59
C VAL A 42 -5.08 -3.78 26.82
N ILE A 43 -4.81 -2.51 27.03
CA ILE A 43 -3.56 -1.89 26.60
C ILE A 43 -2.74 -1.65 27.85
N THR A 44 -1.50 -2.14 27.83
CA THR A 44 -0.55 -1.99 28.94
C THR A 44 0.60 -1.09 28.52
N SER A 45 1.16 -0.34 29.45
CA SER A 45 2.44 0.35 29.25
C SER A 45 3.40 0.00 30.37
N PRO A 46 4.64 -0.43 30.08
CA PRO A 46 5.65 -0.68 31.11
C PRO A 46 6.33 0.60 31.62
N ASN A 47 6.23 1.73 30.92
CA ASN A 47 7.01 2.94 31.21
C ASN A 47 6.25 4.27 31.08
N ALA A 48 5.02 4.29 30.56
CA ALA A 48 4.16 5.47 30.53
C ALA A 48 3.13 5.43 31.66
N ASP A 49 2.80 6.60 32.19
CA ASP A 49 1.77 6.83 33.21
C ASP A 49 0.38 7.14 32.62
N TYR A 50 0.23 6.99 31.30
CA TYR A 50 -1.02 7.18 30.58
C TYR A 50 -1.17 6.15 29.45
N ILE A 51 -2.41 5.93 28.99
CA ILE A 51 -2.71 5.08 27.84
C ILE A 51 -3.39 5.91 26.73
N PRO A 52 -2.80 6.05 25.52
CA PRO A 52 -3.42 6.69 24.37
C PRO A 52 -4.55 5.84 23.77
N PRO A 53 -5.49 6.44 23.01
CA PRO A 53 -6.52 5.69 22.31
C PRO A 53 -5.89 4.83 21.21
N TYR A 54 -6.14 3.52 21.26
CA TYR A 54 -5.72 2.58 20.23
C TYR A 54 -6.80 2.43 19.17
N ARG A 55 -6.43 2.53 17.89
CA ARG A 55 -7.36 2.53 16.76
C ARG A 55 -6.83 1.67 15.62
N PRO A 56 -6.85 0.34 15.77
CA PRO A 56 -6.40 -0.58 14.71
C PRO A 56 -7.35 -0.58 13.50
N GLU A 57 -8.59 -0.14 13.71
CA GLU A 57 -9.66 -0.19 12.72
C GLU A 57 -9.35 0.61 11.45
N CYS A 58 -9.85 0.10 10.33
CA CYS A 58 -9.77 0.77 9.05
C CYS A 58 -10.53 2.10 9.09
N ALA A 59 -9.89 3.17 8.63
CA ALA A 59 -10.51 4.48 8.55
C ALA A 59 -9.96 5.31 7.40
N ASP A 60 -10.76 6.26 6.94
CA ASP A 60 -10.33 7.24 5.95
C ASP A 60 -9.25 8.15 6.55
N LEU A 61 -8.19 8.39 5.79
CA LEU A 61 -7.18 9.40 6.11
C LEU A 61 -7.58 10.71 5.44
N VAL A 62 -8.30 11.56 6.17
CA VAL A 62 -8.90 12.80 5.67
C VAL A 62 -8.50 13.94 6.60
N ALA A 63 -8.07 15.07 6.02
CA ALA A 63 -7.81 16.26 6.80
C ALA A 63 -9.10 16.77 7.49
N ARG A 64 -8.92 17.31 8.69
CA ARG A 64 -9.96 17.87 9.56
C ARG A 64 -9.97 19.39 9.44
N ALA A 65 -10.82 20.06 10.20
CA ALA A 65 -10.97 21.52 10.11
C ALA A 65 -9.66 22.30 10.30
N ASP A 66 -8.71 21.75 11.06
CA ASP A 66 -7.37 22.30 11.29
C ASP A 66 -6.30 21.84 10.26
N GLY A 67 -6.70 21.09 9.23
CA GLY A 67 -5.81 20.57 8.19
C GLY A 67 -5.02 19.31 8.58
N ARG A 68 -5.13 18.85 9.83
CA ARG A 68 -4.50 17.63 10.36
C ARG A 68 -5.39 16.41 10.17
N PHE A 69 -4.90 15.20 10.46
CA PHE A 69 -5.69 13.97 10.32
C PHE A 69 -6.48 13.57 11.58
N GLY A 70 -6.58 14.48 12.56
CA GLY A 70 -7.25 14.23 13.84
C GLY A 70 -6.60 13.08 14.60
N LEU A 71 -7.41 12.15 15.11
CA LEU A 71 -6.93 10.99 15.89
C LEU A 71 -6.29 9.89 15.04
N HIS A 72 -6.16 10.09 13.72
CA HIS A 72 -5.43 9.20 12.82
C HIS A 72 -4.12 9.85 12.32
N ASP A 73 -3.70 10.93 12.96
CA ASP A 73 -2.50 11.68 12.58
C ASP A 73 -1.25 11.13 13.29
N PRO A 74 -0.36 10.40 12.60
CA PRO A 74 0.79 9.76 13.24
C PRO A 74 1.78 10.78 13.82
N PHE A 75 1.68 12.07 13.45
CA PHE A 75 2.52 13.14 13.97
C PHE A 75 2.09 13.64 15.35
N HIS A 76 0.85 13.38 15.74
CA HIS A 76 0.25 13.94 16.95
C HIS A 76 -0.17 12.90 17.98
N VAL A 77 -0.40 11.66 17.55
CA VAL A 77 -0.75 10.55 18.43
C VAL A 77 0.20 9.38 18.24
N PRO A 78 0.39 8.55 19.28
CA PRO A 78 1.15 7.31 19.15
C PRO A 78 0.61 6.45 18.03
N TYR A 79 1.52 5.86 17.26
CA TYR A 79 1.20 5.05 16.09
C TYR A 79 1.84 3.67 16.20
N GLU A 80 1.48 2.72 15.34
CA GLU A 80 2.09 1.40 15.35
C GLU A 80 3.57 1.46 14.96
N TYR A 81 4.42 0.83 15.76
CA TYR A 81 5.85 0.73 15.49
C TYR A 81 6.10 -0.15 14.26
N HIS A 82 6.92 0.36 13.34
CA HIS A 82 7.37 -0.40 12.19
C HIS A 82 8.84 -0.10 11.88
N PRO A 83 9.71 -1.11 11.64
CA PRO A 83 11.15 -0.90 11.43
C PRO A 83 11.47 -0.02 10.22
N ARG A 84 10.66 -0.09 9.14
CA ARG A 84 10.83 0.76 7.94
C ARG A 84 10.56 2.26 8.18
N GLN A 85 9.92 2.62 9.29
CA GLN A 85 9.59 3.99 9.68
C GLN A 85 9.85 4.19 11.17
N CYS A 86 10.97 3.64 11.64
CA CYS A 86 11.30 3.54 13.05
C CYS A 86 11.35 4.90 13.76
N TRP A 87 11.58 6.01 13.05
CA TRP A 87 11.68 7.34 13.63
C TRP A 87 10.34 8.01 13.99
N ILE A 88 9.20 7.49 13.52
CA ILE A 88 7.86 8.02 13.84
C ILE A 88 7.64 8.07 15.36
N ILE A 89 8.22 7.11 16.08
CA ILE A 89 8.14 7.03 17.54
C ILE A 89 8.73 8.24 18.25
N ALA A 90 9.63 8.96 17.58
CA ALA A 90 10.40 10.08 18.11
C ALA A 90 9.81 11.44 17.68
N TYR A 91 8.62 11.48 17.06
CA TYR A 91 7.93 12.75 16.83
C TYR A 91 7.71 13.50 18.14
N PRO A 92 7.76 14.85 18.11
CA PRO A 92 7.74 15.64 19.32
C PRO A 92 6.37 15.54 19.98
N ASN A 93 6.33 15.50 21.31
CA ASN A 93 5.10 15.50 22.08
C ASN A 93 4.69 16.93 22.47
N LYS A 94 3.44 17.31 22.20
CA LYS A 94 2.92 18.65 22.51
C LYS A 94 3.20 19.11 23.94
N GLU A 95 2.99 18.25 24.93
CA GLU A 95 3.07 18.59 26.35
C GLU A 95 4.50 18.99 26.76
N ALA A 96 5.51 18.35 26.18
CA ALA A 96 6.91 18.67 26.45
C ALA A 96 7.40 19.98 25.81
N PHE A 97 6.67 20.50 24.81
CA PHE A 97 7.12 21.64 24.00
C PHE A 97 6.16 22.85 24.06
N GLN A 98 5.24 22.90 25.03
CA GLN A 98 4.24 23.98 25.12
C GLN A 98 4.85 25.38 25.29
N THR A 99 5.97 25.49 25.99
CA THR A 99 6.70 26.76 26.23
C THR A 99 7.89 26.94 25.30
N HIS A 100 8.12 25.99 24.39
CA HIS A 100 9.25 26.00 23.45
C HIS A 100 8.87 26.70 22.14
N CYS A 101 9.86 27.11 21.33
CA CYS A 101 9.60 27.65 19.98
C CYS A 101 8.85 26.65 19.06
N PHE A 102 8.85 25.36 19.41
CA PHE A 102 8.08 24.31 18.73
C PHE A 102 6.59 24.29 19.08
N ALA A 103 6.12 25.10 20.03
CA ALA A 103 4.68 25.22 20.30
C ALA A 103 3.88 25.54 19.02
N VAL A 104 4.50 26.25 18.07
CA VAL A 104 3.93 26.58 16.75
C VAL A 104 3.58 25.34 15.90
N LEU A 105 4.18 24.18 16.17
CA LEU A 105 3.89 22.92 15.47
C LEU A 105 2.47 22.39 15.77
N TRP A 106 1.88 22.80 16.90
CA TRP A 106 0.49 22.49 17.26
C TRP A 106 -0.45 23.68 17.13
N TYR A 107 0.01 24.78 16.54
CA TYR A 107 -0.81 25.97 16.31
C TYR A 107 -1.91 25.69 15.28
N THR A 108 -3.13 26.17 15.54
CA THR A 108 -4.26 26.04 14.61
C THR A 108 -4.53 27.40 13.99
N LEU A 109 -4.47 27.47 12.65
CA LEU A 109 -4.68 28.71 11.91
C LEU A 109 -6.06 29.31 12.21
N SER A 110 -6.10 30.61 12.51
CA SER A 110 -7.31 31.41 12.68
C SER A 110 -7.46 32.40 11.54
N ILE A 111 -8.68 32.85 11.28
CA ILE A 111 -8.97 33.89 10.29
C ILE A 111 -8.22 35.19 10.61
N HIS A 112 -7.92 35.44 11.88
CA HIS A 112 -7.16 36.60 12.33
C HIS A 112 -5.67 36.53 12.00
N ASP A 113 -5.16 35.37 11.58
CA ASP A 113 -3.76 35.18 11.17
C ASP A 113 -3.54 35.40 9.67
N VAL A 114 -4.60 35.76 8.94
CA VAL A 114 -4.56 35.91 7.49
C VAL A 114 -4.88 37.36 7.11
N ASP A 115 -4.01 37.95 6.31
CA ASP A 115 -4.24 39.23 5.65
C ASP A 115 -4.98 38.97 4.33
N PHE A 116 -6.31 39.09 4.37
CA PHE A 116 -7.15 38.95 3.19
C PHE A 116 -7.00 40.15 2.26
N SER A 117 -6.97 39.90 0.95
CA SER A 117 -6.93 40.96 -0.05
C SER A 117 -8.20 41.81 0.01
N ALA A 118 -8.05 43.14 -0.02
CA ALA A 118 -9.18 44.06 -0.12
C ALA A 118 -10.06 43.78 -1.35
N SER A 119 -9.49 43.19 -2.42
CA SER A 119 -10.22 42.86 -3.65
C SER A 119 -10.91 41.49 -3.61
N ASN A 120 -10.58 40.62 -2.65
CA ASN A 120 -11.16 39.29 -2.52
C ASN A 120 -11.08 38.81 -1.07
N SER A 121 -12.18 38.95 -0.33
CA SER A 121 -12.30 38.54 1.07
C SER A 121 -12.12 37.04 1.32
N ARG A 122 -12.00 36.22 0.27
CA ARG A 122 -11.76 34.78 0.36
C ARG A 122 -10.31 34.37 0.12
N SER A 123 -9.41 35.28 -0.24
CA SER A 123 -8.00 34.96 -0.53
C SER A 123 -7.06 35.90 0.23
N GLY A 124 -6.06 35.34 0.90
CA GLY A 124 -5.11 36.12 1.70
C GLY A 124 -3.77 35.42 1.87
N VAL A 125 -2.87 36.06 2.60
CA VAL A 125 -1.56 35.52 2.98
C VAL A 125 -1.43 35.42 4.50
N VAL A 126 -0.57 34.53 4.99
CA VAL A 126 -0.34 34.39 6.42
C VAL A 126 0.42 35.62 6.95
N LYS A 127 -0.04 36.17 8.08
CA LYS A 127 0.54 37.34 8.73
C LYS A 127 2.00 37.14 9.16
N PRO A 128 2.84 38.19 9.15
CA PRO A 128 4.22 38.12 9.58
C PRO A 128 4.42 37.59 11.01
N SER A 129 3.47 37.84 11.92
CA SER A 129 3.55 37.35 13.31
C SER A 129 3.65 35.83 13.38
N LEU A 130 2.79 35.10 12.67
CA LEU A 130 2.82 33.63 12.63
C LEU A 130 4.03 33.12 11.83
N LEU A 131 4.39 33.79 10.74
CA LEU A 131 5.58 33.43 9.95
C LEU A 131 6.87 33.55 10.76
N ASN A 132 6.98 34.55 11.64
CA ASN A 132 8.14 34.72 12.52
C ASN A 132 8.28 33.57 13.52
N LEU A 133 7.16 33.08 14.08
CA LEU A 133 7.15 31.90 14.97
C LEU A 133 7.58 30.63 14.21
N LEU A 134 7.07 30.43 13.00
CA LEU A 134 7.47 29.30 12.15
C LEU A 134 8.94 29.38 11.74
N ALA A 135 9.45 30.58 11.45
CA ALA A 135 10.84 30.81 11.12
C ALA A 135 11.76 30.56 12.33
N GLU A 136 11.31 30.88 13.54
CA GLU A 136 12.02 30.57 14.77
C GLU A 136 12.13 29.06 15.02
N ALA A 137 11.02 28.35 14.91
CA ALA A 137 11.01 26.88 14.97
C ALA A 137 11.93 26.27 13.89
N SER A 138 11.87 26.75 12.65
CA SER A 138 12.72 26.27 11.56
C SER A 138 14.22 26.51 11.83
N ARG A 139 14.58 27.69 12.39
CA ARG A 139 15.96 28.00 12.79
C ARG A 139 16.44 27.10 13.91
N PHE A 140 15.61 26.87 14.92
CA PHE A 140 15.95 25.94 16.00
C PHE A 140 16.16 24.52 15.46
N LEU A 141 15.23 24.02 14.65
CA LEU A 141 15.32 22.70 14.03
C LEU A 141 16.57 22.54 13.17
N SER A 142 16.94 23.59 12.42
CA SER A 142 18.17 23.60 11.62
C SER A 142 19.42 23.47 12.50
N ARG A 143 19.48 24.19 13.64
CA ARG A 143 20.60 24.07 14.59
C ARG A 143 20.68 22.68 15.21
N GLU A 144 19.55 22.07 15.54
CA GLU A 144 19.50 20.71 16.09
C GLU A 144 19.90 19.64 15.05
N ALA A 145 19.52 19.84 13.80
CA ALA A 145 19.86 18.92 12.72
C ALA A 145 21.32 19.05 12.25
N GLU A 146 21.95 20.21 12.48
CA GLU A 146 23.28 20.55 11.96
C GLU A 146 24.37 19.52 12.30
N PRO A 147 24.53 19.04 13.55
CA PRO A 147 25.53 18.03 13.87
C PRO A 147 25.29 16.70 13.14
N PHE A 148 24.02 16.35 12.93
CA PHE A 148 23.65 15.16 12.17
C PHE A 148 24.01 15.31 10.70
N ILE A 149 23.59 16.41 10.05
CA ILE A 149 23.84 16.72 8.64
C ILE A 149 25.34 16.75 8.35
N LYS A 150 26.12 17.47 9.17
CA LYS A 150 27.57 17.58 9.01
C LYS A 150 28.33 16.31 9.34
N GLY A 151 27.65 15.31 9.94
CA GLY A 151 28.31 14.11 10.45
C GLY A 151 29.27 14.37 11.61
N THR A 152 29.25 15.58 12.18
CA THR A 152 30.11 15.98 13.30
C THR A 152 29.54 15.56 14.65
N ASP A 153 28.35 14.95 14.67
CA ASP A 153 27.84 14.33 15.88
C ASP A 153 28.77 13.19 16.30
N PRO A 154 29.48 13.29 17.44
CA PRO A 154 30.42 12.26 17.88
C PRO A 154 29.73 10.91 18.06
N ARG A 155 28.41 10.89 18.29
CA ARG A 155 27.62 9.67 18.43
C ARG A 155 27.47 8.90 17.11
N ASN A 156 27.73 9.52 15.97
CA ASN A 156 27.66 8.87 14.66
C ASN A 156 28.82 7.89 14.42
N ALA A 157 29.95 8.04 15.12
CA ALA A 157 31.12 7.19 14.95
C ALA A 157 30.88 5.74 15.42
N ASP A 158 29.91 5.55 16.32
CA ASP A 158 29.63 4.28 16.97
C ASP A 158 28.69 3.36 16.17
N TYR A 159 28.09 3.87 15.08
CA TYR A 159 27.24 3.07 14.20
C TYR A 159 28.05 2.02 13.43
N MET A 160 27.48 0.82 13.30
CA MET A 160 28.09 -0.27 12.54
C MET A 160 28.30 0.13 11.07
N GLU A 161 29.31 -0.45 10.41
CA GLU A 161 29.59 -0.18 9.00
C GLU A 161 28.35 -0.38 8.11
N ALA A 162 27.50 -1.36 8.46
CA ALA A 162 26.27 -1.69 7.76
C ALA A 162 25.20 -0.58 7.81
N ASP A 163 25.22 0.29 8.83
CA ASP A 163 24.22 1.36 9.01
C ASP A 163 24.67 2.70 8.41
N ARG A 164 25.96 2.82 8.04
CA ARG A 164 26.54 4.05 7.48
C ARG A 164 25.86 4.51 6.18
N PRO A 165 25.48 3.64 5.22
CA PRO A 165 24.77 4.07 4.02
C PRO A 165 23.44 4.77 4.33
N SER A 166 22.65 4.21 5.25
CA SER A 166 21.36 4.77 5.70
C SER A 166 21.54 6.11 6.42
N LEU A 167 22.60 6.25 7.21
CA LEU A 167 22.96 7.52 7.85
C LEU A 167 23.34 8.58 6.82
N ILE A 168 24.19 8.25 5.83
CA ILE A 168 24.60 9.18 4.79
C ILE A 168 23.40 9.64 3.95
N ALA A 169 22.55 8.70 3.53
CA ALA A 169 21.31 9.01 2.82
C ALA A 169 20.37 9.88 3.67
N GLY A 170 20.25 9.55 4.96
CA GLY A 170 19.50 10.34 5.94
C GLY A 170 20.00 11.78 6.08
N ARG A 171 21.31 12.02 6.08
CA ARG A 171 21.89 13.37 6.16
C ARG A 171 21.49 14.24 4.98
N ALA A 172 21.62 13.69 3.76
CA ALA A 172 21.22 14.36 2.55
C ALA A 172 19.72 14.69 2.59
N TRP A 173 18.89 13.71 2.98
CA TRP A 173 17.44 13.92 3.11
C TRP A 173 17.07 15.01 4.11
N VAL A 174 17.69 15.03 5.30
CA VAL A 174 17.42 16.05 6.33
C VAL A 174 17.75 17.45 5.81
N ALA A 175 18.90 17.63 5.15
CA ALA A 175 19.27 18.92 4.57
C ALA A 175 18.24 19.39 3.53
N ASP A 176 17.88 18.48 2.62
CA ASP A 176 16.87 18.69 1.58
C ASP A 176 15.49 19.03 2.16
N ALA A 177 15.09 18.35 3.23
CA ALA A 177 13.81 18.54 3.90
C ALA A 177 13.75 19.90 4.62
N LEU A 178 14.85 20.31 5.27
CA LEU A 178 14.96 21.63 5.89
C LEU A 178 14.80 22.75 4.87
N ASP A 179 15.42 22.63 3.70
CA ASP A 179 15.31 23.64 2.65
C ASP A 179 13.90 23.72 2.06
N ARG A 180 13.20 22.59 1.94
CA ARG A 180 11.77 22.58 1.57
C ARG A 180 10.89 23.21 2.64
N VAL A 181 11.12 22.91 3.92
CA VAL A 181 10.41 23.54 5.04
C VAL A 181 10.60 25.06 5.01
N LYS A 182 11.82 25.55 4.80
CA LYS A 182 12.10 27.00 4.65
C LYS A 182 11.36 27.59 3.45
N SER A 183 11.46 26.96 2.28
CA SER A 183 10.81 27.41 1.05
C SER A 183 9.30 27.47 1.18
N HIS A 184 8.70 26.46 1.82
CA HIS A 184 7.26 26.39 2.03
C HIS A 184 6.77 27.39 3.07
N GLY A 185 7.55 27.63 4.14
CA GLY A 185 7.31 28.71 5.09
C GLY A 185 7.30 30.09 4.41
N GLN A 186 8.27 30.38 3.54
CA GLN A 186 8.29 31.61 2.75
C GLN A 186 7.09 31.72 1.79
N ALA A 187 6.67 30.59 1.20
CA ALA A 187 5.53 30.55 0.31
C ALA A 187 4.19 30.77 1.04
N LEU A 188 4.08 30.54 2.35
CA LEU A 188 2.88 30.86 3.13
C LEU A 188 2.66 32.38 3.27
N GLY A 189 3.75 33.15 3.32
CA GLY A 189 3.69 34.62 3.41
C GLY A 189 3.60 35.34 2.06
N SER A 190 3.99 34.68 0.96
CA SER A 190 4.06 35.29 -0.36
C SER A 190 3.01 34.79 -1.35
N CYS A 191 2.46 33.59 -1.17
CA CYS A 191 1.45 33.02 -2.07
C CYS A 191 0.07 33.08 -1.44
N ALA A 192 -0.80 33.96 -1.99
CA ALA A 192 -2.17 34.07 -1.55
C ALA A 192 -2.96 32.77 -1.80
N GLY A 193 -3.81 32.41 -0.84
CA GLY A 193 -4.71 31.26 -0.93
C GLY A 193 -5.98 31.50 -0.12
N ASP A 194 -7.00 30.69 -0.37
CA ASP A 194 -8.15 30.68 0.52
C ASP A 194 -7.80 30.09 1.89
N PHE A 195 -8.58 30.43 2.90
CA PHE A 195 -8.33 30.03 4.29
C PHE A 195 -8.16 28.51 4.41
N ARG A 196 -9.00 27.75 3.72
CA ARG A 196 -8.98 26.28 3.72
C ARG A 196 -7.66 25.72 3.16
N ASN A 197 -7.17 26.27 2.05
CA ASN A 197 -5.89 25.89 1.46
C ASN A 197 -4.69 26.35 2.31
N LEU A 198 -4.76 27.53 2.93
CA LEU A 198 -3.71 27.99 3.85
C LEU A 198 -3.62 27.07 5.09
N THR A 199 -4.75 26.62 5.62
CA THR A 199 -4.79 25.66 6.73
C THR A 199 -4.11 24.34 6.37
N LEU A 200 -4.39 23.77 5.19
CA LEU A 200 -3.68 22.56 4.72
C LEU A 200 -2.18 22.79 4.61
N ARG A 201 -1.78 23.90 3.97
CA ARG A 201 -0.36 24.20 3.76
C ARG A 201 0.38 24.43 5.08
N LEU A 202 -0.27 25.03 6.08
CA LEU A 202 0.31 25.15 7.42
C LEU A 202 0.48 23.76 8.08
N ALA A 203 -0.55 22.91 8.01
CA ALA A 203 -0.48 21.56 8.57
C ALA A 203 0.61 20.71 7.87
N ASP A 204 0.77 20.84 6.55
CA ASP A 204 1.87 20.20 5.79
C ASP A 204 3.25 20.68 6.27
N LEU A 205 3.40 21.99 6.53
CA LEU A 205 4.65 22.56 7.03
C LEU A 205 5.01 22.00 8.41
N GLN A 206 4.02 21.99 9.31
CA GLN A 206 4.17 21.48 10.68
C GLN A 206 4.55 20.00 10.67
N ARG A 207 3.88 19.17 9.87
CA ARG A 207 4.23 17.76 9.68
C ARG A 207 5.66 17.59 9.18
N GLY A 208 6.08 18.40 8.20
CA GLY A 208 7.45 18.33 7.69
C GLY A 208 8.51 18.69 8.73
N MET A 209 8.26 19.68 9.58
CA MET A 209 9.14 20.02 10.70
C MET A 209 9.20 18.89 11.75
N MET A 210 8.05 18.29 12.09
CA MET A 210 7.98 17.14 13.01
C MET A 210 8.69 15.91 12.45
N ASP A 211 8.61 15.68 11.12
CA ASP A 211 9.26 14.53 10.48
C ASP A 211 10.79 14.63 10.58
N ILE A 212 11.33 15.81 10.26
CA ILE A 212 12.76 16.11 10.41
C ILE A 212 13.18 15.95 11.88
N PHE A 213 12.40 16.49 12.83
CA PHE A 213 12.68 16.34 14.25
C PHE A 213 12.74 14.86 14.65
N GLY A 214 11.71 14.08 14.34
CA GLY A 214 11.66 12.66 14.71
C GLY A 214 12.78 11.87 14.08
N PHE A 215 13.08 12.13 12.81
CA PHE A 215 14.18 11.48 12.11
C PHE A 215 15.54 11.78 12.77
N VAL A 216 15.85 13.06 12.97
CA VAL A 216 17.11 13.49 13.61
C VAL A 216 17.21 12.94 15.04
N HIS A 217 16.12 13.00 15.80
CA HIS A 217 16.11 12.51 17.18
C HIS A 217 16.23 10.99 17.26
N TYR A 218 15.60 10.27 16.34
CA TYR A 218 15.74 8.83 16.27
C TYR A 218 17.20 8.45 16.05
N TRP A 219 17.84 8.98 15.00
CA TRP A 219 19.22 8.61 14.67
C TRP A 219 20.27 9.20 15.62
N ARG A 220 20.00 10.29 16.33
CA ARG A 220 20.95 10.81 17.32
C ARG A 220 20.83 10.15 18.69
N PHE A 221 19.64 9.70 19.07
CA PHE A 221 19.36 9.29 20.44
C PHE A 221 18.71 7.89 20.56
N VAL A 222 17.65 7.61 19.79
CA VAL A 222 16.81 6.41 20.00
C VAL A 222 17.37 5.17 19.30
N GLY A 223 17.67 5.27 18.00
CA GLY A 223 18.17 4.17 17.19
C GLY A 223 19.45 3.57 17.75
N ARG A 224 20.35 4.42 18.27
CA ARG A 224 21.57 3.96 18.95
C ARG A 224 21.26 3.08 20.17
N ALA A 225 20.35 3.54 21.04
CA ALA A 225 19.96 2.78 22.22
C ALA A 225 19.38 1.42 21.79
N MET A 226 18.49 1.41 20.80
CA MET A 226 17.89 0.18 20.26
C MET A 226 18.92 -0.78 19.65
N MET A 227 19.83 -0.30 18.81
CA MET A 227 20.75 -1.12 18.01
C MET A 227 21.96 -1.62 18.82
N HIS A 228 22.57 -0.76 19.64
CA HIS A 228 23.83 -1.07 20.31
C HIS A 228 23.65 -1.62 21.74
N LYS A 229 22.41 -1.74 22.21
CA LYS A 229 22.08 -2.10 23.61
C LYS A 229 22.82 -1.23 24.63
N ASP A 230 23.20 -0.02 24.22
CA ASP A 230 23.93 0.94 25.02
C ASP A 230 22.96 1.95 25.62
N TRP A 231 22.37 1.55 26.74
CA TRP A 231 21.34 2.28 27.46
C TRP A 231 21.90 3.43 28.32
N THR A 232 23.17 3.80 28.12
CA THR A 232 23.83 4.87 28.88
C THR A 232 23.63 6.25 28.24
N TYR A 233 23.26 6.34 26.96
CA TYR A 233 23.29 7.61 26.20
C TYR A 233 22.01 8.45 26.26
N LEU A 234 20.85 7.87 26.56
CA LEU A 234 19.67 8.65 26.93
C LEU A 234 19.78 9.25 28.35
N ARG A 235 20.93 9.06 29.02
CA ARG A 235 21.35 9.75 30.25
C ARG A 235 22.09 11.07 29.96
N SER A 236 21.97 11.61 28.74
CA SER A 236 22.53 12.92 28.38
C SER A 236 21.86 14.04 29.21
N PRO A 237 22.61 15.04 29.71
CA PRO A 237 22.13 16.06 30.66
C PRO A 237 20.94 16.92 30.20
N ASP A 238 20.57 16.90 28.92
CA ASP A 238 19.34 17.52 28.38
C ASP A 238 18.05 16.71 28.68
N PHE A 239 18.20 15.50 29.22
CA PHE A 239 17.18 14.72 29.88
C PHE A 239 17.43 14.89 31.37
N ALA A 240 16.54 15.61 32.05
CA ALA A 240 16.76 16.05 33.42
C ALA A 240 17.36 14.90 34.27
N PRO A 241 18.57 15.07 34.84
CA PRO A 241 19.16 14.11 35.79
C PRO A 241 18.26 13.83 36.99
N SER A 242 17.23 14.67 37.17
CA SER A 242 16.24 14.63 38.23
C SER A 242 14.97 13.86 37.89
N ASP A 243 14.75 13.32 36.69
CA ASP A 243 13.65 12.37 36.48
C ASP A 243 14.06 11.06 37.15
N PRO A 244 13.55 10.76 38.36
CA PRO A 244 14.08 9.67 39.14
C PRO A 244 13.72 8.39 38.39
N LYS A 245 14.70 7.49 38.22
CA LYS A 245 14.36 6.06 38.33
C LYS A 245 13.73 5.96 39.70
N LEU A 246 12.39 5.95 39.80
CA LEU A 246 11.73 6.20 41.09
C LEU A 246 12.34 5.31 42.19
N ASP A 247 12.78 4.10 41.83
CA ASP A 247 13.55 3.22 42.72
C ASP A 247 14.63 2.36 41.99
N GLY A 248 15.36 2.96 41.04
CA GLY A 248 16.50 2.30 40.39
C GLY A 248 16.20 1.24 39.29
N VAL A 249 14.94 0.83 39.10
CA VAL A 249 14.56 -0.31 38.24
C VAL A 249 13.57 0.04 37.11
N ILE A 250 12.63 0.96 37.35
CA ILE A 250 11.62 1.36 36.36
C ILE A 250 12.22 2.42 35.42
N ILE A 251 12.27 2.11 34.13
CA ILE A 251 12.63 3.10 33.10
C ILE A 251 11.41 3.97 32.84
N ARG A 252 11.49 5.27 33.11
CA ARG A 252 10.44 6.23 32.74
C ARG A 252 10.51 6.53 31.25
N ALA A 253 9.34 6.63 30.62
CA ALA A 253 9.25 7.05 29.23
C ALA A 253 9.62 8.53 29.09
N SER A 254 10.37 8.86 28.03
CA SER A 254 10.68 10.22 27.63
C SER A 254 9.39 10.97 27.30
N THR A 255 9.17 12.09 27.99
CA THR A 255 8.03 12.97 27.74
C THR A 255 8.14 13.71 26.41
N LYS A 256 9.34 13.77 25.80
CA LYS A 256 9.59 14.48 24.54
C LYS A 256 8.96 13.79 23.33
N TYR A 257 8.67 12.50 23.41
CA TYR A 257 8.28 11.69 22.27
C TYR A 257 6.81 11.28 22.32
N VAL A 258 6.18 11.16 21.16
CA VAL A 258 4.83 10.58 21.07
C VAL A 258 4.85 9.09 21.45
N GLY A 259 5.89 8.34 21.10
CA GLY A 259 5.99 6.90 21.38
C GLY A 259 5.18 6.05 20.40
N ALA A 260 4.98 4.76 20.74
CA ALA A 260 4.35 3.82 19.82
C ALA A 260 3.56 2.69 20.46
N PHE A 261 2.56 2.20 19.72
CA PHE A 261 1.96 0.89 19.94
C PHE A 261 2.86 -0.20 19.37
N CYS A 262 3.05 -1.29 20.09
CA CYS A 262 3.91 -2.39 19.64
C CYS A 262 3.32 -3.74 20.04
N THR A 263 3.00 -4.57 19.04
CA THR A 263 2.51 -5.95 19.22
C THR A 263 3.66 -6.96 19.26
N ASN A 264 4.82 -6.63 18.68
CA ASN A 264 6.01 -7.48 18.71
C ASN A 264 6.78 -7.29 20.03
N SER A 265 6.91 -8.36 20.81
CA SER A 265 7.55 -8.34 22.13
C SER A 265 9.02 -7.92 22.10
N ALA A 266 9.77 -8.34 21.07
CA ALA A 266 11.19 -7.97 20.93
C ALA A 266 11.37 -6.47 20.71
N TRP A 267 10.54 -5.87 19.86
CA TRP A 267 10.56 -4.42 19.62
C TRP A 267 10.06 -3.64 20.83
N ALA A 268 8.99 -4.08 21.48
CA ALA A 268 8.48 -3.45 22.69
C ALA A 268 9.54 -3.39 23.79
N SER A 269 10.32 -4.47 23.96
CA SER A 269 11.45 -4.53 24.88
C SER A 269 12.57 -3.54 24.55
N GLN A 270 12.92 -3.41 23.27
CA GLN A 270 13.92 -2.43 22.84
C GLN A 270 13.45 -0.99 23.02
N LEU A 271 12.19 -0.69 22.69
CA LEU A 271 11.59 0.63 22.89
C LEU A 271 11.55 1.02 24.37
N TYR A 272 11.11 0.09 25.23
CA TYR A 272 11.14 0.26 26.69
C TYR A 272 12.54 0.61 27.20
N ARG A 273 13.55 -0.17 26.80
CA ARG A 273 14.95 0.04 27.20
C ARG A 273 15.52 1.35 26.65
N SER A 274 15.03 1.79 25.50
CA SER A 274 15.35 3.09 24.89
C SER A 274 14.56 4.24 25.50
N GLY A 275 13.84 4.05 26.60
CA GLY A 275 13.05 5.11 27.24
C GLY A 275 11.99 5.73 26.31
N VAL A 276 11.59 5.07 25.23
CA VAL A 276 10.50 5.52 24.36
C VAL A 276 9.19 5.09 24.99
N PRO A 277 8.17 5.97 25.09
CA PRO A 277 6.84 5.54 25.54
C PRO A 277 6.33 4.39 24.67
N VAL A 278 6.00 3.26 25.30
CA VAL A 278 5.52 2.08 24.59
C VAL A 278 4.21 1.59 25.17
N TRP A 279 3.29 1.21 24.28
CA TRP A 279 2.00 0.63 24.63
C TRP A 279 1.84 -0.70 23.92
N ILE A 280 1.45 -1.73 24.67
CA ILE A 280 1.30 -3.09 24.19
C ILE A 280 -0.19 -3.41 24.24
N PRO A 281 -0.88 -3.45 23.08
CA PRO A 281 -2.22 -4.03 22.98
C PRO A 281 -2.13 -5.53 23.28
N ARG A 282 -2.96 -6.00 24.20
CA ARG A 282 -3.02 -7.41 24.62
C ARG A 282 -4.43 -7.93 24.42
N ASN A 283 -4.55 -9.05 23.73
CA ASN A 283 -5.79 -9.80 23.72
C ASN A 283 -5.94 -10.52 25.06
N ARG A 284 -7.14 -11.02 25.37
CA ARG A 284 -7.40 -11.77 26.62
C ARG A 284 -6.42 -12.93 26.85
N ASN A 285 -6.02 -13.60 25.77
CA ASN A 285 -5.10 -14.73 25.83
C ASN A 285 -3.65 -14.32 26.12
N ASP A 286 -3.29 -13.05 25.86
CA ASP A 286 -1.94 -12.50 26.08
C ASP A 286 -1.76 -11.94 27.51
N ILE A 287 -2.83 -11.94 28.30
CA ILE A 287 -2.82 -11.50 29.69
C ILE A 287 -2.41 -12.69 30.56
N SER A 288 -1.11 -12.81 30.79
CA SER A 288 -0.59 -13.80 31.74
C SER A 288 -0.79 -13.31 33.19
N PRO A 289 -1.12 -14.20 34.14
CA PRO A 289 -1.09 -13.89 35.58
C PRO A 289 0.29 -13.40 36.07
N SER A 290 1.35 -13.61 35.28
CA SER A 290 2.70 -13.14 35.58
C SER A 290 2.95 -11.66 35.26
N ILE A 291 2.05 -10.99 34.51
CA ILE A 291 2.15 -9.57 34.20
C ILE A 291 1.84 -8.78 35.47
N LYS A 292 2.85 -8.06 35.98
CA LYS A 292 2.64 -7.17 37.11
C LYS A 292 1.98 -5.89 36.64
N SER A 293 1.02 -5.36 37.40
CA SER A 293 0.48 -4.04 37.12
C SER A 293 0.39 -3.16 38.36
N LEU A 294 0.51 -1.85 38.15
CA LEU A 294 0.46 -0.86 39.23
C LEU A 294 -0.86 -0.09 39.23
N THR A 295 -1.21 0.53 38.11
CA THR A 295 -2.34 1.47 38.09
C THR A 295 -3.23 1.30 36.87
N MET A 296 -4.53 1.13 37.09
CA MET A 296 -5.53 1.26 36.02
C MET A 296 -5.78 2.75 35.75
N VAL A 297 -5.77 3.16 34.48
CA VAL A 297 -6.00 4.55 34.07
C VAL A 297 -7.09 4.63 32.99
N SER A 298 -7.69 5.81 32.85
CA SER A 298 -8.56 6.11 31.71
C SER A 298 -7.74 6.41 30.46
N LEU A 299 -8.30 6.12 29.27
CA LEU A 299 -7.69 6.52 28.00
C LEU A 299 -7.47 8.04 27.93
N LYS A 300 -6.25 8.44 27.55
CA LYS A 300 -5.84 9.82 27.34
C LYS A 300 -6.69 10.45 26.24
N LYS A 301 -7.20 11.65 26.53
CA LYS A 301 -7.95 12.46 25.57
C LYS A 301 -7.01 13.45 24.87
N TYR A 302 -7.31 13.76 23.61
CA TYR A 302 -6.56 14.72 22.81
C TYR A 302 -7.48 15.88 22.40
N PRO A 303 -7.86 16.77 23.34
CA PRO A 303 -8.85 17.82 23.09
C PRO A 303 -8.39 18.86 22.05
N HIS A 304 -7.10 18.93 21.78
CA HIS A 304 -6.52 19.86 20.81
C HIS A 304 -6.59 19.37 19.36
N LEU A 305 -7.00 18.12 19.12
CA LEU A 305 -7.11 17.57 17.77
C LEU A 305 -8.52 17.80 17.24
N ALA A 306 -8.63 18.42 16.07
CA ALA A 306 -9.91 18.56 15.41
C ALA A 306 -10.42 17.18 14.96
N ILE A 307 -11.70 16.91 15.23
CA ILE A 307 -12.40 15.69 14.76
C ILE A 307 -13.39 16.05 13.64
N GLU A 308 -13.87 17.29 13.64
CA GLU A 308 -14.81 17.81 12.66
C GLU A 308 -14.17 18.11 11.30
N HIS A 309 -14.99 18.05 10.26
CA HIS A 309 -14.58 18.43 8.90
C HIS A 309 -14.60 19.95 8.73
N SER A 310 -13.80 20.47 7.79
CA SER A 310 -13.84 21.90 7.45
C SER A 310 -15.22 22.34 7.00
N LYS A 311 -15.61 23.57 7.34
CA LYS A 311 -16.86 24.21 6.90
C LYS A 311 -16.54 25.37 5.96
N VAL A 312 -17.32 25.52 4.90
CA VAL A 312 -17.28 26.67 3.99
C VAL A 312 -18.69 27.23 3.92
N ASP A 313 -18.88 28.50 4.24
CA ASP A 313 -20.20 29.16 4.28
C ASP A 313 -21.23 28.36 5.13
N ASN A 314 -20.82 27.89 6.32
CA ASN A 314 -21.58 27.00 7.23
C ASN A 314 -21.94 25.61 6.67
N VAL A 315 -21.46 25.24 5.49
CA VAL A 315 -21.64 23.91 4.90
C VAL A 315 -20.43 23.03 5.16
N THR A 316 -20.65 21.86 5.76
CA THR A 316 -19.61 20.85 5.97
C THR A 316 -19.03 20.42 4.62
N THR A 317 -17.75 20.73 4.42
CA THR A 317 -17.02 20.51 3.17
C THR A 317 -15.76 19.70 3.46
N PRO A 318 -15.85 18.35 3.54
CA PRO A 318 -14.70 17.52 3.88
C PRO A 318 -13.58 17.62 2.84
N TYR A 319 -12.34 17.45 3.29
CA TYR A 319 -11.20 17.32 2.37
C TYR A 319 -11.25 15.98 1.63
N PRO A 320 -10.71 15.91 0.40
CA PRO A 320 -10.66 14.64 -0.34
C PRO A 320 -9.81 13.61 0.39
N ALA A 321 -10.32 12.43 0.74
CA ALA A 321 -9.53 11.42 1.43
C ALA A 321 -8.21 11.11 0.71
N VAL A 322 -7.09 11.12 1.46
CA VAL A 322 -5.77 10.71 0.97
C VAL A 322 -5.78 9.21 0.67
N VAL A 323 -6.33 8.43 1.60
CA VAL A 323 -6.69 7.01 1.42
C VAL A 323 -8.02 6.72 2.10
N LYS A 324 -8.77 5.74 1.58
CA LYS A 324 -10.07 5.33 2.11
C LYS A 324 -10.00 3.95 2.76
N ASN A 325 -10.70 3.80 3.88
CA ASN A 325 -10.87 2.54 4.60
C ASN A 325 -9.56 1.75 4.82
N TRP A 326 -8.54 2.43 5.36
CA TRP A 326 -7.20 1.84 5.49
C TRP A 326 -6.85 1.54 6.95
N PRO A 327 -6.25 0.37 7.25
CA PRO A 327 -5.87 0.02 8.62
C PRO A 327 -4.78 0.94 9.17
N MET A 328 -4.60 0.92 10.49
CA MET A 328 -3.39 1.45 11.10
C MET A 328 -2.19 0.60 10.66
N GLY A 329 -1.05 1.24 10.36
CA GLY A 329 0.11 0.55 9.80
C GLY A 329 1.04 1.47 9.02
N PRO A 330 2.24 1.00 8.64
CA PRO A 330 3.30 1.81 8.05
C PRO A 330 2.88 2.47 6.74
N GLU A 331 2.02 1.85 5.94
CA GLU A 331 1.53 2.45 4.69
C GLU A 331 0.66 3.68 4.96
N ARG A 332 -0.18 3.65 5.99
CA ARG A 332 -1.02 4.80 6.31
C ARG A 332 -0.19 5.93 6.93
N ALA A 333 0.82 5.61 7.74
CA ALA A 333 1.79 6.59 8.20
C ALA A 333 2.59 7.19 7.04
N TYR A 334 3.01 6.36 6.09
CA TYR A 334 3.62 6.79 4.83
C TYR A 334 2.68 7.78 4.10
N MET A 335 1.43 7.42 3.86
CA MET A 335 0.46 8.30 3.18
C MET A 335 0.20 9.61 3.95
N ALA A 336 0.22 9.59 5.28
CA ALA A 336 0.11 10.81 6.09
C ALA A 336 1.32 11.76 5.91
N ARG A 337 2.51 11.24 5.57
CA ARG A 337 3.70 12.05 5.24
C ARG A 337 3.59 12.75 3.87
N TYR A 338 2.91 12.14 2.89
CA TYR A 338 2.73 12.72 1.53
C TYR A 338 1.35 13.34 1.29
N GLY A 339 0.45 13.31 2.28
CA GLY A 339 -0.90 13.82 2.14
C GLY A 339 -0.93 15.34 1.90
N TYR A 340 -1.62 15.78 0.86
CA TYR A 340 -1.90 17.15 0.38
C TYR A 340 -0.70 18.06 0.00
N GLY A 341 0.47 17.95 0.64
CA GLY A 341 1.64 18.76 0.29
C GLY A 341 2.98 18.05 0.54
N ASN A 342 3.89 18.12 -0.45
CA ASN A 342 5.21 17.47 -0.44
C ASN A 342 6.27 18.30 0.32
N THR A 343 5.97 18.79 1.53
CA THR A 343 6.85 19.72 2.27
C THR A 343 8.13 19.08 2.79
N ALA A 344 8.16 17.77 3.02
CA ALA A 344 9.33 17.09 3.58
C ALA A 344 10.03 16.11 2.63
N GLU A 345 9.52 15.82 1.43
CA GLU A 345 10.08 14.74 0.61
C GLU A 345 10.00 14.97 -0.92
N LYS A 346 11.12 14.83 -1.62
CA LYS A 346 11.14 14.50 -3.05
C LYS A 346 11.09 12.98 -3.14
N SER A 347 10.07 12.43 -3.79
CA SER A 347 9.87 10.99 -3.92
C SER A 347 11.04 10.32 -4.66
N GLU A 348 12.03 9.89 -3.88
CA GLU A 348 12.92 8.76 -4.12
C GLU A 348 13.08 8.09 -2.75
N VAL A 349 12.95 6.77 -2.71
CA VAL A 349 13.05 5.98 -1.48
C VAL A 349 14.47 6.15 -0.93
N VAL A 350 14.65 7.00 0.08
CA VAL A 350 15.95 7.26 0.71
C VAL A 350 16.40 6.08 1.59
N PHE A 351 15.47 5.24 2.03
CA PHE A 351 15.73 4.13 2.95
C PHE A 351 15.58 2.79 2.24
N GLY A 352 16.63 2.41 1.53
CA GLY A 352 16.90 1.01 1.18
C GLY A 352 17.34 0.22 2.41
N ASP A 353 17.16 -1.09 2.36
CA ASP A 353 17.51 -2.03 3.41
C ASP A 353 19.02 -1.96 3.77
N PRO A 354 19.42 -1.84 5.06
CA PRO A 354 20.83 -1.89 5.46
C PRO A 354 21.54 -3.19 5.04
N ALA A 355 20.79 -4.26 4.73
CA ALA A 355 21.37 -5.56 4.41
C ALA A 355 22.01 -5.67 3.01
N THR A 356 21.86 -4.69 2.10
CA THR A 356 22.26 -4.91 0.68
C THR A 356 23.10 -3.80 0.04
N SER A 357 23.54 -2.77 0.79
CA SER A 357 24.30 -1.64 0.22
C SER A 357 25.79 -1.95 0.02
N THR A 358 26.13 -2.87 -0.90
CA THR A 358 27.48 -2.95 -1.48
C THR A 358 27.40 -3.00 -3.00
N ARG A 359 27.41 -1.82 -3.62
CA ARG A 359 28.03 -1.46 -4.92
C ARG A 359 27.21 -0.42 -5.66
N MET A 360 27.96 0.50 -6.28
CA MET A 360 27.55 1.48 -7.30
C MET A 360 27.11 2.85 -6.77
N ASN A 361 28.08 3.55 -6.17
CA ASN A 361 28.27 4.96 -6.50
C ASN A 361 28.95 5.04 -7.88
N ALA A 362 28.41 5.82 -8.81
CA ALA A 362 29.17 6.84 -9.54
C ALA A 362 28.31 7.48 -10.63
N ALA A 363 28.45 8.80 -10.74
CA ALA A 363 28.02 9.66 -11.83
C ALA A 363 26.50 9.88 -11.94
N TYR A 364 26.01 11.04 -11.51
CA TYR A 364 25.87 12.15 -12.45
C TYR A 364 25.40 13.42 -11.71
N ASN A 365 26.12 14.50 -11.99
CA ASN A 365 25.83 15.86 -11.62
C ASN A 365 25.01 16.49 -12.78
N PRO A 366 23.87 17.17 -12.55
CA PRO A 366 23.63 18.32 -13.41
C PRO A 366 22.95 19.52 -12.73
N LYS A 367 23.71 20.60 -12.72
CA LYS A 367 23.34 21.96 -13.15
C LYS A 367 21.89 22.18 -13.61
N HIS A 368 21.22 23.09 -12.92
CA HIS A 368 20.37 24.19 -13.43
C HIS A 368 19.67 24.01 -14.80
N ASN A 369 18.33 23.99 -14.81
CA ASN A 369 17.53 25.21 -14.96
C ASN A 369 16.02 24.91 -14.89
N VAL A 370 15.36 25.56 -13.92
CA VAL A 370 13.90 25.59 -13.80
C VAL A 370 13.39 26.74 -14.66
N ALA A 371 12.72 26.43 -15.77
CA ALA A 371 11.83 27.40 -16.40
C ALA A 371 10.55 27.51 -15.55
N SER A 372 10.48 28.58 -14.78
CA SER A 372 9.30 29.07 -14.07
C SER A 372 8.09 29.17 -14.99
N HIS A 373 6.91 28.73 -14.53
CA HIS A 373 5.64 29.26 -15.03
C HIS A 373 5.09 30.29 -14.04
N GLN A 374 5.62 31.51 -14.18
CA GLN A 374 4.89 32.73 -13.83
C GLN A 374 3.61 32.76 -14.65
N ARG A 375 2.45 32.89 -14.00
CA ARG A 375 1.24 33.39 -14.65
C ARG A 375 1.34 34.92 -14.70
N LYS A 376 1.40 35.50 -15.90
CA LYS A 376 1.17 36.94 -16.09
C LYS A 376 -0.29 37.22 -16.48
N PRO A 377 -0.79 38.44 -16.17
CA PRO A 377 -2.21 38.80 -16.26
C PRO A 377 -2.60 39.37 -17.63
N TYR A 378 -3.91 39.41 -17.85
CA TYR A 378 -4.61 40.04 -18.97
C TYR A 378 -4.14 41.48 -19.25
N ALA A 379 -3.75 41.76 -20.50
CA ALA A 379 -3.82 43.08 -21.12
C ALA A 379 -4.00 42.91 -22.64
N GLY A 380 -5.04 43.53 -23.20
CA GLY A 380 -5.40 43.38 -24.61
C GLY A 380 -4.60 44.27 -25.56
N ARG A 381 -4.48 43.84 -26.82
CA ARG A 381 -4.60 44.73 -27.99
C ARG A 381 -4.70 43.94 -29.30
N HIS A 382 -5.39 44.59 -30.23
CA HIS A 382 -5.85 44.24 -31.57
C HIS A 382 -4.83 43.73 -32.61
N ARG A 383 -5.44 43.23 -33.71
CA ARG A 383 -4.99 43.04 -35.12
C ARG A 383 -4.37 41.67 -35.43
N SER A 384 -4.64 41.01 -36.55
CA SER A 384 -5.63 41.12 -37.64
C SER A 384 -5.37 39.96 -38.62
N ASN A 385 -6.45 39.34 -39.11
CA ASN A 385 -6.68 38.77 -40.46
C ASN A 385 -5.69 37.78 -41.09
N ASN A 386 -6.17 36.55 -41.35
CA ASN A 386 -6.53 36.02 -42.69
C ASN A 386 -7.12 34.60 -42.47
N ALA A 387 -8.43 34.35 -42.60
CA ALA A 387 -9.22 34.13 -43.82
C ALA A 387 -8.59 33.08 -44.76
N GLY A 388 -9.21 31.94 -45.11
CA GLY A 388 -10.60 31.48 -44.95
C GLY A 388 -10.75 29.95 -45.08
N PRO A 389 -11.74 29.43 -45.81
CA PRO A 389 -12.97 28.92 -45.18
C PRO A 389 -13.39 27.50 -45.64
N SER A 390 -14.13 26.77 -44.80
CA SER A 390 -15.32 26.00 -45.25
C SER A 390 -16.13 25.41 -44.07
N SER A 391 -17.41 25.82 -44.04
CA SER A 391 -18.64 25.09 -43.64
C SER A 391 -18.54 24.03 -42.51
N GLY A 392 -19.15 24.22 -41.33
CA GLY A 392 -20.60 24.35 -41.09
C GLY A 392 -21.20 22.96 -40.82
N SER A 393 -21.41 22.53 -39.58
CA SER A 393 -22.67 22.78 -38.87
C SER A 393 -22.55 22.53 -37.37
N SER A 394 -23.19 23.41 -36.61
CA SER A 394 -23.33 23.38 -35.15
C SER A 394 -24.41 22.39 -34.71
N ALA A 395 -24.14 21.63 -33.65
CA ALA A 395 -25.18 21.23 -32.70
C ALA A 395 -24.53 20.98 -31.32
N THR A 396 -24.98 21.79 -30.36
CA THR A 396 -24.74 21.72 -28.92
C THR A 396 -24.96 20.32 -28.34
N SER A 397 -23.95 19.79 -27.63
CA SER A 397 -24.14 18.66 -26.71
C SER A 397 -23.64 19.07 -25.32
N THR A 398 -24.62 19.28 -24.45
CA THR A 398 -24.53 19.28 -22.99
C THR A 398 -23.67 18.11 -22.51
N LYS A 399 -22.67 18.41 -21.67
CA LYS A 399 -21.86 17.41 -20.95
C LYS A 399 -22.75 16.62 -19.98
N GLY A 400 -23.43 15.60 -20.50
CA GLY A 400 -23.95 14.48 -19.72
C GLY A 400 -22.81 13.51 -19.42
N VAL A 401 -22.73 13.08 -18.16
CA VAL A 401 -21.87 11.98 -17.72
C VAL A 401 -22.31 10.72 -18.47
N CYS A 402 -21.56 10.32 -19.49
CA CYS A 402 -21.81 9.09 -20.22
C CYS A 402 -21.29 7.91 -19.40
N THR A 403 -22.19 7.26 -18.65
CA THR A 403 -22.01 5.89 -18.20
C THR A 403 -21.97 5.00 -19.44
N GLN A 404 -20.78 4.55 -19.82
CA GLN A 404 -20.62 3.51 -20.84
C GLN A 404 -21.38 2.25 -20.41
N PRO A 405 -22.17 1.61 -21.30
CA PRO A 405 -22.87 0.37 -20.99
C PRO A 405 -21.87 -0.76 -20.65
N VAL A 406 -22.19 -1.58 -19.65
CA VAL A 406 -21.37 -2.71 -19.15
C VAL A 406 -21.01 -3.72 -20.26
N THR A 407 -21.74 -3.71 -21.37
CA THR A 407 -21.60 -4.61 -22.52
C THR A 407 -20.25 -4.52 -23.25
N SER A 408 -19.49 -3.42 -23.12
CA SER A 408 -18.19 -3.29 -23.81
C SER A 408 -17.07 -4.12 -23.18
N ARG A 409 -17.16 -4.45 -21.88
CA ARG A 409 -16.12 -5.18 -21.13
C ARG A 409 -16.08 -6.69 -21.39
N TRP A 410 -17.10 -7.25 -22.05
CA TRP A 410 -17.25 -8.68 -22.30
C TRP A 410 -17.09 -9.06 -23.77
N LYS A 411 -16.49 -8.16 -24.57
CA LYS A 411 -16.06 -8.46 -25.94
C LYS A 411 -14.66 -9.03 -25.90
N LEU A 412 -14.45 -10.16 -26.57
CA LEU A 412 -13.14 -10.78 -26.70
C LEU A 412 -12.38 -10.11 -27.84
N ASP A 413 -11.17 -9.67 -27.54
CA ASP A 413 -10.29 -9.07 -28.54
C ASP A 413 -9.78 -10.13 -29.52
N THR A 414 -9.90 -9.81 -30.81
CA THR A 414 -9.38 -10.58 -31.94
C THR A 414 -8.25 -9.77 -32.59
N SER A 415 -7.02 -10.23 -32.40
CA SER A 415 -5.81 -9.63 -33.00
C SER A 415 -5.02 -10.73 -33.70
N ALA A 416 -4.34 -10.41 -34.80
CA ALA A 416 -3.49 -11.35 -35.53
C ALA A 416 -2.34 -11.92 -34.67
N ARG A 417 -2.00 -11.23 -33.56
CA ARG A 417 -0.98 -11.65 -32.58
C ARG A 417 -1.54 -12.50 -31.44
N LEU A 418 -2.86 -12.53 -31.26
CA LEU A 418 -3.52 -13.43 -30.32
C LEU A 418 -3.74 -14.80 -30.96
N PRO A 419 -3.55 -15.89 -30.22
CA PRO A 419 -4.07 -17.18 -30.67
C PRO A 419 -5.61 -17.13 -30.78
N GLY A 420 -6.15 -18.02 -31.62
CA GLY A 420 -7.58 -18.18 -31.82
C GLY A 420 -8.31 -18.45 -30.50
N VAL A 421 -9.58 -18.06 -30.42
CA VAL A 421 -10.45 -18.42 -29.31
C VAL A 421 -11.46 -19.45 -29.81
N HIS A 422 -11.51 -20.59 -29.13
CA HIS A 422 -12.47 -21.62 -29.47
C HIS A 422 -13.91 -21.10 -29.30
N GLN A 423 -14.77 -21.39 -30.28
CA GLN A 423 -16.12 -20.81 -30.41
C GLN A 423 -16.99 -21.02 -29.18
N THR A 424 -16.84 -22.14 -28.47
CA THR A 424 -17.55 -22.42 -27.21
C THR A 424 -17.35 -21.33 -26.15
N TRP A 425 -16.10 -20.94 -25.90
CA TRP A 425 -15.78 -19.95 -24.87
C TRP A 425 -16.21 -18.54 -25.29
N SER A 426 -16.05 -18.23 -26.58
CA SER A 426 -16.53 -16.96 -27.16
C SER A 426 -18.04 -16.82 -27.06
N SER A 427 -18.78 -17.88 -27.41
CA SER A 427 -20.24 -17.92 -27.30
C SER A 427 -20.73 -17.77 -25.86
N ALA A 428 -20.06 -18.44 -24.91
CA ALA A 428 -20.42 -18.38 -23.50
C ALA A 428 -20.18 -16.99 -22.89
N CYS A 429 -19.07 -16.32 -23.23
CA CYS A 429 -18.77 -14.96 -22.80
C CYS A 429 -19.87 -13.97 -23.24
N GLY A 430 -20.40 -14.13 -24.46
CA GLY A 430 -21.49 -13.30 -24.98
C GLY A 430 -22.88 -13.57 -24.38
N LYS A 431 -23.05 -14.66 -23.63
CA LYS A 431 -24.34 -15.11 -23.05
C LYS A 431 -24.49 -14.80 -21.55
N VAL A 432 -23.52 -14.13 -20.94
CA VAL A 432 -23.58 -13.74 -19.53
C VAL A 432 -24.81 -12.88 -19.26
N ASP A 433 -25.58 -13.25 -18.24
CA ASP A 433 -26.74 -12.47 -17.81
C ASP A 433 -26.31 -11.35 -16.84
N TYR A 434 -26.64 -10.12 -17.24
CA TYR A 434 -26.33 -8.89 -16.51
C TYR A 434 -27.49 -8.37 -15.65
N SER A 435 -28.65 -9.03 -15.67
CA SER A 435 -29.89 -8.57 -15.05
C SER A 435 -29.83 -8.48 -13.52
N ASN A 436 -28.93 -9.24 -12.87
CA ASN A 436 -28.81 -9.29 -11.42
C ASN A 436 -27.88 -8.19 -10.84
N PRO A 437 -28.41 -7.20 -10.09
CA PRO A 437 -27.59 -6.35 -9.24
C PRO A 437 -27.07 -7.19 -8.07
N VAL A 438 -25.77 -7.05 -7.76
CA VAL A 438 -25.06 -7.85 -6.75
C VAL A 438 -24.39 -6.86 -5.81
N SER A 439 -24.60 -7.06 -4.51
CA SER A 439 -24.12 -6.23 -3.39
C SER A 439 -22.68 -6.54 -2.93
N CYS A 440 -21.79 -7.02 -3.82
CA CYS A 440 -20.46 -7.49 -3.41
C CYS A 440 -19.40 -6.35 -3.41
N PRO A 441 -18.50 -6.25 -2.41
CA PRO A 441 -17.53 -5.16 -2.26
C PRO A 441 -16.21 -5.47 -3.05
N PRO A 442 -15.16 -4.63 -2.97
CA PRO A 442 -14.37 -4.05 -4.07
C PRO A 442 -13.32 -4.97 -4.72
N PHE A 443 -13.51 -6.29 -4.73
CA PHE A 443 -12.65 -7.21 -5.51
C PHE A 443 -12.88 -7.11 -7.04
N ALA A 444 -13.82 -6.25 -7.45
CA ALA A 444 -14.28 -6.10 -8.82
C ALA A 444 -13.20 -5.54 -9.76
N GLY A 445 -12.36 -6.42 -10.30
CA GLY A 445 -11.38 -6.10 -11.36
C GLY A 445 -9.92 -6.45 -11.08
N ALA A 446 -9.64 -7.15 -9.98
CA ALA A 446 -8.30 -7.65 -9.68
C ALA A 446 -7.97 -8.94 -10.45
N PHE A 447 -6.76 -9.02 -10.99
CA PHE A 447 -6.20 -10.15 -11.71
C PHE A 447 -4.97 -10.68 -10.98
N LEU A 448 -4.85 -12.00 -10.88
CA LEU A 448 -3.70 -12.67 -10.24
C LEU A 448 -2.52 -12.82 -11.20
N ILE A 449 -2.81 -12.89 -12.49
CA ILE A 449 -1.88 -12.89 -13.62
C ILE A 449 -2.24 -11.69 -14.51
N PRO A 450 -1.29 -11.00 -15.16
CA PRO A 450 -1.63 -9.88 -16.03
C PRO A 450 -2.59 -10.27 -17.15
N ASP A 451 -3.59 -9.42 -17.40
CA ASP A 451 -4.47 -9.57 -18.57
C ASP A 451 -3.65 -9.48 -19.87
N PRO A 452 -3.73 -10.46 -20.79
CA PRO A 452 -3.08 -10.41 -22.09
C PRO A 452 -3.31 -9.10 -22.86
N ASN A 453 -4.49 -8.48 -22.71
CA ASN A 453 -4.84 -7.21 -23.34
C ASN A 453 -3.90 -6.06 -22.97
N LEU A 454 -3.20 -6.15 -21.83
CA LEU A 454 -2.20 -5.17 -21.41
C LEU A 454 -1.00 -5.08 -22.34
N PHE A 455 -0.65 -6.18 -23.00
CA PHE A 455 0.50 -6.24 -23.90
C PHE A 455 0.12 -5.73 -25.30
N PHE A 456 -1.11 -5.96 -25.77
CA PHE A 456 -1.56 -5.44 -27.07
C PHE A 456 -1.72 -3.93 -27.08
N GLY A 457 -2.14 -3.34 -25.96
CA GLY A 457 -2.31 -1.89 -25.85
C GLY A 457 -1.00 -1.09 -25.91
N THR A 458 0.16 -1.73 -25.96
CA THR A 458 1.45 -1.03 -26.07
C THR A 458 1.73 -0.65 -27.52
N GLN A 459 1.74 0.65 -27.81
CA GLN A 459 1.91 1.19 -29.17
C GLN A 459 3.37 1.13 -29.69
N THR A 460 4.34 0.83 -28.83
CA THR A 460 5.78 0.91 -29.17
C THR A 460 6.50 -0.39 -28.83
N THR A 461 7.28 -0.94 -29.76
CA THR A 461 8.07 -2.17 -29.56
C THR A 461 8.93 -2.17 -28.28
N PRO A 462 9.67 -1.09 -27.92
CA PRO A 462 10.47 -1.07 -26.69
C PRO A 462 9.65 -1.27 -25.40
N LYS A 463 8.42 -0.74 -25.38
CA LYS A 463 7.52 -0.87 -24.23
C LYS A 463 6.95 -2.30 -24.13
N LEU A 464 6.62 -2.90 -25.28
CA LEU A 464 6.18 -4.30 -25.34
C LEU A 464 7.27 -5.25 -24.83
N VAL A 465 8.50 -5.05 -25.30
CA VAL A 465 9.71 -5.77 -24.86
C VAL A 465 9.89 -5.65 -23.35
N THR A 466 9.75 -4.44 -22.80
CA THR A 466 9.81 -4.21 -21.34
C THR A 466 8.74 -4.99 -20.58
N PHE A 467 7.50 -5.01 -21.08
CA PHE A 467 6.39 -5.73 -20.46
C PHE A 467 6.64 -7.23 -20.46
N ILE A 468 7.05 -7.79 -21.60
CA ILE A 468 7.36 -9.22 -21.75
C ILE A 468 8.48 -9.61 -20.78
N ARG A 469 9.56 -8.84 -20.75
CA ARG A 469 10.72 -9.08 -19.90
C ARG A 469 10.34 -9.13 -18.42
N ASN A 470 9.61 -8.12 -17.94
CA ASN A 470 9.20 -8.05 -16.55
C ASN A 470 8.20 -9.16 -16.17
N TRP A 471 7.34 -9.56 -17.10
CA TRP A 471 6.48 -10.72 -16.92
C TRP A 471 7.28 -12.03 -16.80
N LEU A 472 8.21 -12.26 -17.73
CA LEU A 472 9.03 -13.48 -17.75
C LEU A 472 9.91 -13.61 -16.49
N SER A 473 10.42 -12.52 -15.94
CA SER A 473 11.08 -12.50 -14.62
C SER A 473 10.15 -12.94 -13.49
N LEU A 474 8.94 -12.37 -13.42
CA LEU A 474 8.01 -12.64 -12.32
C LEU A 474 7.37 -14.04 -12.41
N ARG A 475 7.20 -14.54 -13.63
CA ARG A 475 6.44 -15.75 -13.96
C ARG A 475 6.82 -16.99 -13.10
N PRO A 476 8.10 -17.37 -12.92
CA PRO A 476 8.46 -18.52 -12.09
C PRO A 476 7.99 -18.40 -10.65
N ALA A 477 8.17 -17.23 -10.02
CA ALA A 477 7.77 -17.02 -8.63
C ALA A 477 6.25 -17.12 -8.45
N LEU A 478 5.47 -16.56 -9.39
CA LEU A 478 4.01 -16.71 -9.37
C LEU A 478 3.58 -18.17 -9.56
N ILE A 479 4.21 -18.91 -10.48
CA ILE A 479 3.91 -20.33 -10.67
C ILE A 479 4.18 -21.11 -9.39
N THR A 480 5.37 -20.94 -8.79
CA THR A 480 5.73 -21.60 -7.53
C THR A 480 4.76 -21.25 -6.41
N ALA A 481 4.34 -19.98 -6.30
CA ALA A 481 3.45 -19.55 -5.23
C ALA A 481 2.03 -20.15 -5.35
N TYR A 482 1.49 -20.27 -6.57
CA TYR A 482 0.14 -20.80 -6.81
C TYR A 482 0.07 -22.33 -6.92
N TRP A 483 1.04 -22.94 -7.62
CA TRP A 483 1.07 -24.39 -7.84
C TRP A 483 1.87 -25.15 -6.79
N GLY A 484 2.79 -24.50 -6.07
CA GLY A 484 3.62 -25.14 -5.06
C GLY A 484 3.00 -25.18 -3.66
N SER A 485 1.95 -24.39 -3.39
CA SER A 485 1.35 -24.31 -2.06
C SER A 485 -0.14 -23.91 -2.10
N PRO A 486 -1.00 -24.47 -1.23
CA PRO A 486 -2.39 -24.05 -1.09
C PRO A 486 -2.55 -22.69 -0.36
N ALA A 487 -1.46 -22.10 0.17
CA ALA A 487 -1.54 -20.96 1.09
C ALA A 487 -2.28 -19.74 0.53
N ILE A 488 -2.01 -19.36 -0.72
CA ILE A 488 -2.66 -18.19 -1.35
C ILE A 488 -4.16 -18.43 -1.53
N LEU A 489 -4.53 -19.61 -2.06
CA LEU A 489 -5.94 -19.95 -2.29
C LEU A 489 -6.69 -20.12 -0.97
N SER A 490 -6.04 -20.64 0.06
CA SER A 490 -6.59 -20.70 1.43
C SER A 490 -6.82 -19.31 2.00
N ALA A 491 -5.89 -18.37 1.79
CA ALA A 491 -6.04 -16.98 2.21
C ALA A 491 -7.14 -16.23 1.42
N ILE A 492 -7.43 -16.65 0.19
CA ILE A 492 -8.59 -16.17 -0.58
C ILE A 492 -9.88 -16.75 0.00
N ALA A 493 -9.91 -18.05 0.32
CA ALA A 493 -11.08 -18.74 0.89
C ALA A 493 -11.43 -18.29 2.32
N ALA A 494 -10.42 -17.99 3.16
CA ALA A 494 -10.61 -17.52 4.53
C ALA A 494 -11.28 -16.13 4.63
N ARG A 495 -11.47 -15.44 3.50
CA ARG A 495 -12.22 -14.18 3.44
C ARG A 495 -13.70 -14.45 3.49
N LEU A 496 -14.22 -14.41 4.71
CA LEU A 496 -15.59 -13.95 4.89
C LEU A 496 -15.64 -12.46 4.51
N PRO A 497 -16.71 -11.99 3.84
CA PRO A 497 -16.81 -10.62 3.29
C PRO A 497 -16.56 -9.46 4.28
N ASP A 498 -16.43 -9.72 5.58
CA ASP A 498 -16.28 -8.72 6.65
C ASP A 498 -14.91 -8.70 7.36
N ARG A 499 -13.91 -9.50 6.95
CA ARG A 499 -12.58 -9.50 7.59
C ARG A 499 -11.43 -9.37 6.59
N ASP A 500 -10.76 -8.21 6.65
CA ASP A 500 -9.39 -7.89 6.21
C ASP A 500 -9.04 -7.87 4.69
N PRO A 501 -8.54 -6.75 4.12
CA PRO A 501 -8.19 -6.62 2.69
C PRO A 501 -6.77 -7.13 2.30
N GLU A 502 -6.17 -8.07 3.02
CA GLU A 502 -4.70 -8.24 2.97
C GLU A 502 -4.10 -8.83 1.67
N VAL A 503 -4.74 -9.75 0.96
CA VAL A 503 -4.14 -10.45 -0.23
C VAL A 503 -5.06 -10.39 -1.45
N ARG A 504 -5.00 -9.35 -2.29
CA ARG A 504 -5.83 -9.30 -3.51
C ARG A 504 -4.97 -9.35 -4.77
N GLY A 505 -5.60 -9.72 -5.89
CA GLY A 505 -4.98 -9.52 -7.20
C GLY A 505 -4.76 -8.04 -7.51
N LEU A 506 -3.95 -7.78 -8.53
CA LEU A 506 -3.67 -6.44 -9.02
C LEU A 506 -4.72 -6.03 -10.05
N SER A 507 -5.19 -4.80 -9.98
CA SER A 507 -5.99 -4.18 -11.03
C SER A 507 -5.21 -4.07 -12.33
N THR A 508 -5.92 -3.90 -13.44
CA THR A 508 -5.33 -3.63 -14.76
C THR A 508 -4.31 -2.49 -14.74
N GLN A 509 -4.56 -1.43 -13.96
CA GLN A 509 -3.66 -0.29 -13.86
C GLN A 509 -2.39 -0.60 -13.04
N GLU A 510 -2.53 -1.32 -11.92
CA GLU A 510 -1.41 -1.79 -11.11
C GLU A 510 -0.50 -2.74 -11.91
N TRP A 511 -1.09 -3.66 -12.69
CA TRP A 511 -0.33 -4.50 -13.61
C TRP A 511 0.41 -3.71 -14.68
N ARG A 512 -0.20 -2.68 -15.28
CA ARG A 512 0.50 -1.80 -16.24
C ARG A 512 1.69 -1.09 -15.61
N HIS A 513 1.57 -0.68 -14.35
CA HIS A 513 2.67 -0.06 -13.62
C HIS A 513 3.78 -1.06 -13.32
N PHE A 514 3.44 -2.27 -12.87
CA PHE A 514 4.41 -3.33 -12.65
C PHE A 514 5.17 -3.68 -13.94
N LEU A 515 4.43 -4.05 -15.00
CA LEU A 515 5.00 -4.46 -16.28
C LEU A 515 5.79 -3.34 -16.97
N GLY A 516 5.46 -2.08 -16.70
CA GLY A 516 6.21 -0.92 -17.16
C GLY A 516 7.58 -0.71 -16.51
N GLY A 517 8.00 -1.60 -15.60
CA GLY A 517 9.31 -1.57 -14.95
C GLY A 517 9.34 -0.83 -13.62
N PHE A 518 8.26 -0.15 -13.23
CA PHE A 518 8.27 0.80 -12.11
C PHE A 518 8.52 0.17 -10.73
N VAL A 519 8.20 -1.12 -10.55
CA VAL A 519 8.40 -1.82 -9.27
C VAL A 519 9.85 -2.31 -9.11
N TRP A 520 10.56 -2.54 -10.22
CA TRP A 520 12.00 -2.86 -10.23
C TRP A 520 12.88 -1.63 -10.02
N LEU A 521 12.38 -0.41 -10.32
CA LEU A 521 13.10 0.86 -10.10
C LEU A 521 13.37 1.15 -8.62
N ALA A 522 12.62 0.54 -7.69
CA ALA A 522 12.93 0.59 -6.27
C ALA A 522 14.19 -0.22 -5.89
N ILE A 523 14.78 -0.95 -6.85
CA ILE A 523 16.00 -1.76 -6.72
C ILE A 523 17.12 -1.24 -7.64
N GLY A 524 17.21 0.09 -7.84
CA GLY A 524 18.47 0.73 -8.24
C GLY A 524 18.79 0.85 -9.74
N VAL A 525 17.81 0.78 -10.65
CA VAL A 525 18.06 1.05 -12.09
C VAL A 525 17.33 2.33 -12.51
N SER A 526 18.06 3.33 -12.98
CA SER A 526 17.49 4.59 -13.50
C SER A 526 16.76 4.37 -14.82
N TYR A 527 15.51 4.81 -14.92
CA TYR A 527 14.78 4.89 -16.19
C TYR A 527 14.93 6.29 -16.80
N GLU A 528 15.84 6.45 -17.75
CA GLU A 528 15.94 7.63 -18.60
C GLU A 528 14.84 7.61 -19.66
N GLY A 529 13.63 8.09 -19.34
CA GLY A 529 12.58 8.05 -20.35
C GLY A 529 11.17 8.45 -19.95
N GLY A 530 10.96 9.56 -19.23
CA GLY A 530 9.59 10.02 -19.03
C GLY A 530 9.45 11.35 -18.35
N LYS A 531 9.20 12.40 -19.13
CA LYS A 531 8.77 13.71 -18.63
C LYS A 531 7.50 13.55 -17.77
N GLY A 532 7.58 13.96 -16.50
CA GLY A 532 6.49 14.31 -15.58
C GLY A 532 5.23 13.44 -15.60
N LYS A 533 5.13 12.43 -14.72
CA LYS A 533 3.86 11.74 -14.43
C LYS A 533 3.26 12.13 -13.07
N ARG A 534 1.92 12.15 -13.03
CA ARG A 534 1.03 12.66 -11.95
C ARG A 534 1.21 11.91 -10.60
N PRO A 535 0.89 12.53 -9.44
CA PRO A 535 0.99 11.93 -8.10
C PRO A 535 0.27 10.58 -7.93
N GLN A 536 -0.92 10.43 -8.53
CA GLN A 536 -1.73 9.20 -8.48
C GLN A 536 -0.97 7.96 -9.01
N SER A 537 -0.10 8.16 -10.02
CA SER A 537 0.66 7.05 -10.60
C SER A 537 1.68 6.44 -9.63
N LYS A 538 2.12 7.20 -8.61
CA LYS A 538 3.08 6.73 -7.61
C LYS A 538 2.39 5.91 -6.51
N VAL A 539 1.17 6.30 -6.13
CA VAL A 539 0.33 5.54 -5.21
C VAL A 539 0.00 4.16 -5.79
N ASP A 540 -0.41 4.12 -7.06
CA ASP A 540 -0.74 2.87 -7.75
C ASP A 540 0.52 1.96 -7.90
N GLN A 541 1.71 2.54 -8.05
CA GLN A 541 2.98 1.80 -8.09
C GLN A 541 3.33 1.17 -6.74
N ALA A 542 3.25 1.93 -5.65
CA ALA A 542 3.50 1.43 -4.31
C ALA A 542 2.50 0.32 -3.95
N LEU A 543 1.23 0.50 -4.33
CA LEU A 543 0.18 -0.48 -4.09
C LEU A 543 0.40 -1.77 -4.87
N ALA A 544 0.79 -1.69 -6.15
CA ALA A 544 1.16 -2.85 -6.95
C ALA A 544 2.31 -3.65 -6.33
N ARG A 545 3.37 -2.96 -5.85
CA ARG A 545 4.50 -3.62 -5.17
C ARG A 545 4.05 -4.30 -3.88
N THR A 546 3.32 -3.61 -3.02
CA THR A 546 2.85 -4.17 -1.74
C THR A 546 2.00 -5.42 -1.96
N GLN A 547 1.08 -5.41 -2.93
CA GLN A 547 0.28 -6.60 -3.23
C GLN A 547 1.13 -7.75 -3.78
N LEU A 548 2.12 -7.47 -4.64
CA LEU A 548 3.02 -8.51 -5.14
C LEU A 548 3.94 -9.10 -4.06
N CYS A 549 4.49 -8.29 -3.16
CA CYS A 549 5.28 -8.77 -2.01
C CYS A 549 4.48 -9.71 -1.08
N ARG A 550 3.14 -9.61 -1.10
CA ARG A 550 2.26 -10.51 -0.34
C ARG A 550 1.97 -11.81 -1.08
N LEU A 551 2.15 -11.84 -2.40
CA LEU A 551 1.92 -13.01 -3.24
C LEU A 551 3.21 -13.81 -3.47
N VAL A 552 4.33 -13.11 -3.61
CA VAL A 552 5.63 -13.71 -3.93
C VAL A 552 6.76 -12.98 -3.18
N ASP A 553 7.83 -13.71 -2.90
CA ASP A 553 9.09 -13.11 -2.48
C ASP A 553 9.73 -12.39 -3.68
N LEU A 554 9.42 -11.10 -3.83
CA LEU A 554 9.93 -10.27 -4.93
C LEU A 554 11.46 -10.12 -4.91
N ASP A 555 12.12 -10.31 -3.77
CA ASP A 555 13.58 -10.18 -3.66
C ASP A 555 14.29 -11.43 -4.21
N SER A 556 13.59 -12.57 -4.23
CA SER A 556 14.05 -13.80 -4.90
C SER A 556 13.86 -13.78 -6.43
N VAL A 557 13.09 -12.83 -6.96
CA VAL A 557 12.82 -12.77 -8.40
C VAL A 557 14.04 -12.20 -9.13
N PRO A 558 14.63 -12.93 -10.10
CA PRO A 558 15.77 -12.45 -10.84
C PRO A 558 15.45 -11.14 -11.57
N GLN A 559 16.24 -10.10 -11.31
CA GLN A 559 16.21 -8.91 -12.14
C GLN A 559 16.60 -9.31 -13.56
N SER A 560 15.72 -9.06 -14.52
CA SER A 560 16.05 -9.40 -15.91
C SER A 560 17.23 -8.54 -16.39
N THR A 561 18.30 -9.21 -16.76
CA THR A 561 19.37 -8.62 -17.57
C THR A 561 19.06 -8.83 -19.04
N ASP A 562 19.71 -8.05 -19.91
CA ASP A 562 19.64 -8.24 -21.37
C ASP A 562 20.32 -9.54 -21.84
N GLN A 563 20.76 -10.41 -20.92
CA GLN A 563 21.40 -11.70 -21.20
C GLN A 563 20.62 -12.90 -20.62
N THR A 564 19.44 -12.66 -20.03
CA THR A 564 18.68 -13.74 -19.37
C THR A 564 17.91 -14.60 -20.39
N VAL A 565 18.11 -15.92 -20.31
CA VAL A 565 17.31 -16.93 -21.04
C VAL A 565 16.13 -17.35 -20.17
N PHE A 566 14.92 -17.30 -20.71
CA PHE A 566 13.70 -17.67 -19.99
C PHE A 566 13.12 -18.98 -20.50
N ASN A 567 12.65 -19.85 -19.60
CA ASN A 567 11.97 -21.08 -19.98
C ASN A 567 10.45 -20.93 -19.89
N VAL A 568 9.77 -21.14 -21.02
CA VAL A 568 8.31 -21.11 -21.13
C VAL A 568 7.85 -22.42 -21.76
N ARG A 569 7.14 -23.25 -20.99
CA ARG A 569 6.52 -24.50 -21.47
C ARG A 569 7.51 -25.44 -22.18
N GLY A 570 8.71 -25.56 -21.62
CA GLY A 570 9.80 -26.39 -22.16
C GLY A 570 10.65 -25.72 -23.25
N HIS A 571 10.32 -24.49 -23.68
CA HIS A 571 11.11 -23.74 -24.66
C HIS A 571 11.97 -22.69 -23.99
N SER A 572 13.25 -22.65 -24.36
CA SER A 572 14.17 -21.60 -23.97
C SER A 572 14.05 -20.41 -24.93
N ILE A 573 13.74 -19.24 -24.39
CA ILE A 573 13.62 -17.98 -25.12
C ILE A 573 14.90 -17.17 -24.85
N SER A 574 15.71 -17.00 -25.90
CA SER A 574 16.97 -16.23 -25.81
C SER A 574 16.71 -14.71 -25.77
N PRO A 575 17.68 -13.92 -25.28
CA PRO A 575 17.62 -12.45 -25.30
C PRO A 575 17.29 -11.84 -26.66
N GLU A 576 17.92 -12.36 -27.71
CA GLU A 576 17.74 -11.89 -29.08
C GLU A 576 16.30 -12.13 -29.57
N ALA A 577 15.71 -13.25 -29.14
CA ALA A 577 14.37 -13.65 -29.54
C ALA A 577 13.28 -12.77 -28.94
N TRP A 578 13.44 -12.23 -27.72
CA TRP A 578 12.45 -11.33 -27.12
C TRP A 578 12.75 -9.84 -27.30
N ALA A 579 13.96 -9.48 -27.75
CA ALA A 579 14.30 -8.11 -28.19
C ALA A 579 13.57 -7.71 -29.48
N ASP A 580 13.39 -8.67 -30.40
CA ASP A 580 12.57 -8.54 -31.61
C ASP A 580 11.63 -9.75 -31.76
N PRO A 581 10.54 -9.80 -30.98
CA PRO A 581 9.73 -11.00 -30.87
C PRO A 581 8.87 -11.20 -32.13
N LYS A 582 9.22 -12.23 -32.90
CA LYS A 582 8.46 -12.68 -34.07
C LYS A 582 7.03 -13.08 -33.67
N ASP A 583 6.10 -12.95 -34.61
CA ASP A 583 4.67 -13.18 -34.34
C ASP A 583 4.35 -14.57 -33.76
N HIS A 584 5.09 -15.62 -34.14
CA HIS A 584 4.90 -16.96 -33.59
C HIS A 584 5.29 -17.05 -32.10
N LEU A 585 6.39 -16.40 -31.71
CA LEU A 585 6.81 -16.32 -30.30
C LEU A 585 5.80 -15.51 -29.49
N MET A 586 5.31 -14.40 -30.03
CA MET A 586 4.27 -13.59 -29.41
C MET A 586 2.98 -14.38 -29.19
N ARG A 587 2.53 -15.15 -30.19
CA ARG A 587 1.39 -16.06 -30.05
C ARG A 587 1.64 -17.10 -28.96
N GLY A 588 2.84 -17.66 -28.88
CA GLY A 588 3.22 -18.60 -27.84
C GLY A 588 3.15 -18.02 -26.43
N LEU A 589 3.75 -16.84 -26.23
CA LEU A 589 3.73 -16.13 -24.95
C LEU A 589 2.32 -15.75 -24.51
N PHE A 590 1.49 -15.28 -25.44
CA PHE A 590 0.11 -14.89 -25.13
C PHE A 590 -0.81 -16.07 -24.90
N TRP A 591 -0.55 -17.20 -25.55
CA TRP A 591 -1.20 -18.46 -25.20
C TRP A 591 -0.87 -18.87 -23.77
N ASP A 592 0.42 -18.90 -23.40
CA ASP A 592 0.85 -19.25 -22.03
C ASP A 592 0.23 -18.32 -20.98
N LEU A 593 0.23 -17.01 -21.23
CA LEU A 593 -0.37 -16.02 -20.35
C LEU A 593 -1.90 -16.21 -20.22
N SER A 594 -2.58 -16.53 -21.33
CA SER A 594 -4.03 -16.77 -21.31
C SER A 594 -4.38 -18.05 -20.57
N ASP A 595 -3.60 -19.11 -20.73
CA ASP A 595 -3.78 -20.39 -20.04
C ASP A 595 -3.52 -20.24 -18.53
N LEU A 596 -2.44 -19.56 -18.15
CA LEU A 596 -2.13 -19.23 -16.75
C LEU A 596 -3.21 -18.35 -16.11
N GLY A 597 -3.66 -17.32 -16.83
CA GLY A 597 -4.72 -16.43 -16.36
C GLY A 597 -6.04 -17.17 -16.17
N PHE A 598 -6.41 -18.06 -17.09
CA PHE A 598 -7.61 -18.89 -16.95
C PHE A 598 -7.50 -19.83 -15.74
N ALA A 599 -6.38 -20.56 -15.62
CA ALA A 599 -6.18 -21.51 -14.52
C ALA A 599 -6.24 -20.84 -13.15
N THR A 600 -5.49 -19.73 -12.97
CA THR A 600 -5.48 -18.98 -11.70
C THR A 600 -6.85 -18.36 -11.38
N ASP A 601 -7.57 -17.87 -12.39
CA ASP A 601 -8.93 -17.38 -12.20
C ASP A 601 -9.88 -18.52 -11.78
N VAL A 602 -9.82 -19.71 -12.40
CA VAL A 602 -10.67 -20.84 -11.98
C VAL A 602 -10.34 -21.28 -10.55
N MET A 603 -9.06 -21.39 -10.20
CA MET A 603 -8.61 -21.74 -8.85
C MET A 603 -9.09 -20.74 -7.79
N ALA A 604 -8.95 -19.44 -8.06
CA ALA A 604 -9.39 -18.41 -7.13
C ALA A 604 -10.91 -18.32 -7.02
N LEU A 605 -11.64 -18.58 -8.12
CA LEU A 605 -13.09 -18.65 -8.10
C LEU A 605 -13.58 -19.84 -7.26
N ASP A 606 -12.95 -21.00 -7.40
CA ASP A 606 -13.24 -22.17 -6.58
C ASP A 606 -13.04 -21.88 -5.08
N ALA A 607 -11.95 -21.20 -4.72
CA ALA A 607 -11.68 -20.73 -3.36
C ALA A 607 -12.78 -19.83 -2.78
N LEU A 608 -13.34 -18.95 -3.60
CA LEU A 608 -14.42 -18.05 -3.19
C LEU A 608 -15.79 -18.71 -3.14
N ILE A 609 -16.03 -19.73 -3.97
CA ILE A 609 -17.31 -20.45 -4.02
C ILE A 609 -17.40 -21.50 -2.92
N MET A 610 -16.29 -22.16 -2.59
CA MET A 610 -16.23 -23.28 -1.65
C MET A 610 -15.32 -23.02 -0.44
N PRO A 611 -15.48 -21.90 0.29
CA PRO A 611 -14.55 -21.51 1.35
C PRO A 611 -14.49 -22.53 2.50
N ALA A 612 -15.60 -23.18 2.83
CA ALA A 612 -15.65 -24.19 3.89
C ALA A 612 -14.79 -25.42 3.56
N ASP A 613 -14.75 -25.84 2.30
CA ASP A 613 -13.94 -26.98 1.89
C ASP A 613 -12.45 -26.63 1.84
N TRP A 614 -12.12 -25.41 1.42
CA TRP A 614 -10.75 -24.89 1.49
C TRP A 614 -10.23 -24.76 2.92
N LEU A 615 -11.09 -24.41 3.88
CA LEU A 615 -10.72 -24.39 5.30
C LEU A 615 -10.58 -25.80 5.90
N ARG A 616 -11.33 -26.78 5.38
CA ARG A 616 -11.31 -28.16 5.87
C ARG A 616 -10.11 -28.95 5.33
N ASP A 617 -9.89 -28.89 4.02
CA ASP A 617 -8.82 -29.64 3.34
C ASP A 617 -8.18 -28.79 2.22
N PRO A 618 -7.34 -27.81 2.59
CA PRO A 618 -6.67 -26.97 1.61
C PRO A 618 -5.80 -27.76 0.64
N SER A 619 -5.07 -28.76 1.15
CA SER A 619 -4.11 -29.55 0.37
C SER A 619 -4.80 -30.48 -0.62
N GLY A 620 -5.85 -31.20 -0.22
CA GLY A 620 -6.57 -32.09 -1.12
C GLY A 620 -7.33 -31.32 -2.21
N ARG A 621 -7.91 -30.16 -1.86
CA ARG A 621 -8.58 -29.31 -2.85
C ARG A 621 -7.59 -28.68 -3.83
N HIS A 622 -6.44 -28.23 -3.35
CA HIS A 622 -5.33 -27.75 -4.18
C HIS A 622 -4.80 -28.85 -5.12
N ALA A 623 -4.60 -30.08 -4.61
CA ALA A 623 -4.15 -31.21 -5.41
C ALA A 623 -5.08 -31.50 -6.60
N ARG A 624 -6.41 -31.47 -6.38
CA ARG A 624 -7.40 -31.63 -7.46
C ARG A 624 -7.32 -30.52 -8.50
N LEU A 625 -7.12 -29.27 -8.08
CA LEU A 625 -6.95 -28.15 -9.01
C LEU A 625 -5.65 -28.25 -9.80
N THR A 626 -4.56 -28.72 -9.18
CA THR A 626 -3.30 -28.97 -9.89
C THR A 626 -3.37 -30.19 -10.80
N ASP A 627 -4.28 -31.13 -10.57
CA ASP A 627 -4.55 -32.26 -11.47
C ASP A 627 -5.36 -31.84 -12.72
N ILE A 628 -6.19 -30.79 -12.59
CA ILE A 628 -6.88 -30.14 -13.73
C ILE A 628 -5.92 -29.22 -14.48
N PHE A 629 -5.16 -28.41 -13.74
CA PHE A 629 -4.22 -27.42 -14.25
C PHE A 629 -2.80 -27.79 -13.79
N PRO A 630 -2.11 -28.69 -14.50
CA PRO A 630 -0.77 -29.12 -14.10
C PRO A 630 0.21 -27.95 -14.11
N MET A 631 1.26 -28.08 -13.29
CA MET A 631 2.29 -27.06 -13.20
C MET A 631 2.92 -26.85 -14.59
N PRO A 632 2.96 -25.62 -15.10
CA PRO A 632 3.34 -25.29 -16.48
C PRO A 632 4.84 -25.50 -16.79
N THR A 633 5.59 -26.13 -15.89
CA THR A 633 6.99 -26.52 -16.05
C THR A 633 7.16 -27.97 -16.50
N GLN A 634 6.08 -28.77 -16.55
CA GLN A 634 6.13 -30.18 -16.99
C GLN A 634 6.04 -30.32 -18.52
N SER A 635 6.65 -31.41 -19.03
CA SER A 635 6.90 -31.84 -20.43
C SER A 635 5.87 -31.48 -21.52
N VAL A 636 6.38 -31.47 -22.77
CA VAL A 636 5.72 -31.36 -24.10
C VAL A 636 4.43 -32.18 -24.24
N GLU A 637 4.31 -33.31 -23.54
CA GLU A 637 3.21 -34.27 -23.69
C GLU A 637 1.86 -33.75 -23.15
N THR A 638 1.86 -32.73 -22.29
CA THR A 638 0.62 -32.10 -21.75
C THR A 638 -0.02 -31.07 -22.69
N ARG A 639 0.55 -30.86 -23.90
CA ARG A 639 0.16 -29.78 -24.83
C ARG A 639 -1.17 -30.00 -25.58
N ARG A 640 -1.67 -31.24 -25.68
CA ARG A 640 -2.90 -31.55 -26.45
C ARG A 640 -4.18 -31.54 -25.61
N ASP A 641 -4.11 -31.93 -24.35
CA ASP A 641 -5.26 -31.94 -23.42
C ASP A 641 -5.39 -30.58 -22.73
N VAL A 642 -5.61 -29.49 -23.47
CA VAL A 642 -5.86 -28.16 -22.90
C VAL A 642 -7.28 -27.70 -23.22
N LEU A 643 -7.89 -26.88 -22.36
CA LEU A 643 -9.29 -26.44 -22.54
C LEU A 643 -9.51 -25.52 -23.75
N GLY A 644 -8.42 -25.02 -24.36
CA GLY A 644 -8.43 -24.31 -25.63
C GLY A 644 -8.32 -25.21 -26.87
N ALA A 645 -8.12 -26.52 -26.71
CA ALA A 645 -8.10 -27.49 -27.80
C ALA A 645 -9.54 -27.90 -28.20
N ASP A 646 -9.66 -28.69 -29.26
CA ASP A 646 -10.95 -29.26 -29.65
C ASP A 646 -11.52 -30.18 -28.55
N ALA A 647 -12.84 -30.43 -28.61
CA ALA A 647 -13.55 -31.21 -27.61
C ALA A 647 -13.01 -32.65 -27.46
N ALA A 648 -12.54 -33.29 -28.54
CA ALA A 648 -12.00 -34.64 -28.44
C ALA A 648 -10.64 -34.64 -27.72
N SER A 649 -9.81 -33.63 -27.96
CA SER A 649 -8.49 -33.50 -27.34
C SER A 649 -8.55 -33.10 -25.87
N SER A 650 -9.57 -32.35 -25.44
CA SER A 650 -9.67 -31.75 -24.10
C SER A 650 -10.61 -32.47 -23.12
N HIS A 651 -11.15 -33.62 -23.52
CA HIS A 651 -12.21 -34.31 -22.79
C HIS A 651 -11.81 -34.74 -21.37
N VAL A 652 -10.55 -35.14 -21.15
CA VAL A 652 -10.06 -35.57 -19.83
C VAL A 652 -10.04 -34.39 -18.87
N ARG A 653 -9.40 -33.28 -19.27
CA ARG A 653 -9.36 -32.08 -18.44
C ARG A 653 -10.75 -31.49 -18.20
N ALA A 654 -11.62 -31.55 -19.22
CA ALA A 654 -13.00 -31.10 -19.09
C ALA A 654 -13.83 -31.95 -18.14
N ASP A 655 -13.65 -33.28 -18.12
CA ASP A 655 -14.36 -34.13 -17.16
C ASP A 655 -13.88 -33.90 -15.71
N LYS A 656 -12.57 -33.68 -15.52
CA LYS A 656 -12.03 -33.30 -14.19
C LYS A 656 -12.58 -31.96 -13.72
N LEU A 657 -12.61 -30.95 -14.61
CA LEU A 657 -13.18 -29.64 -14.29
C LEU A 657 -14.70 -29.72 -14.03
N ARG A 658 -15.42 -30.53 -14.82
CA ARG A 658 -16.83 -30.85 -14.57
C ARG A 658 -17.01 -31.44 -13.18
N ALA A 659 -16.20 -32.44 -12.79
CA ALA A 659 -16.28 -33.07 -11.47
C ALA A 659 -16.09 -32.06 -10.34
N LEU A 660 -15.12 -31.14 -10.47
CA LEU A 660 -14.93 -30.04 -9.52
C LEU A 660 -16.15 -29.12 -9.43
N MET A 661 -16.68 -28.69 -10.58
CA MET A 661 -17.81 -27.78 -10.64
C MET A 661 -19.14 -28.43 -10.25
N ALA A 662 -19.25 -29.76 -10.28
CA ALA A 662 -20.42 -30.50 -9.81
C ALA A 662 -20.69 -30.27 -8.31
N GLU A 663 -19.62 -30.01 -7.53
CA GLU A 663 -19.68 -29.72 -6.10
C GLU A 663 -20.07 -28.26 -5.78
N TRP A 664 -20.01 -27.37 -6.77
CA TRP A 664 -20.34 -25.96 -6.54
C TRP A 664 -21.83 -25.79 -6.21
N PRO A 665 -22.20 -24.81 -5.36
CA PRO A 665 -23.60 -24.55 -5.04
C PRO A 665 -24.35 -24.14 -6.31
N ASN A 666 -25.56 -24.65 -6.53
CA ASN A 666 -26.34 -24.46 -7.78
C ASN A 666 -25.58 -24.87 -9.05
N SER A 667 -24.81 -25.97 -9.00
CA SER A 667 -24.20 -26.57 -10.18
C SER A 667 -25.28 -27.06 -11.17
N PRO A 668 -25.15 -26.81 -12.48
CA PRO A 668 -26.10 -27.30 -13.47
C PRO A 668 -26.24 -28.83 -13.42
N PRO A 669 -27.45 -29.40 -13.56
CA PRO A 669 -27.66 -30.86 -13.52
C PRO A 669 -26.77 -31.63 -14.51
N ARG A 670 -26.44 -31.01 -15.65
CA ARG A 670 -25.56 -31.59 -16.68
C ARG A 670 -24.10 -31.77 -16.24
N LEU A 671 -23.65 -31.12 -15.17
CA LEU A 671 -22.30 -31.33 -14.62
C LEU A 671 -22.25 -32.52 -13.63
N GLN A 672 -23.39 -33.06 -13.21
CA GLN A 672 -23.45 -34.12 -12.20
C GLN A 672 -23.05 -35.50 -12.74
N SER A 673 -23.13 -35.72 -14.06
CA SER A 673 -22.82 -37.02 -14.68
C SER A 673 -21.50 -36.98 -15.46
N PRO A 674 -20.67 -38.04 -15.42
CA PRO A 674 -19.46 -38.14 -16.22
C PRO A 674 -19.72 -38.04 -17.73
N ILE A 675 -18.72 -37.61 -18.49
CA ILE A 675 -18.81 -37.56 -19.96
C ILE A 675 -18.71 -38.99 -20.53
N THR A 676 -19.78 -39.46 -21.18
CA THR A 676 -19.87 -40.84 -21.73
C THR A 676 -19.79 -40.95 -23.25
N SER A 677 -19.81 -39.83 -23.99
CA SER A 677 -19.73 -39.81 -25.47
C SER A 677 -19.16 -38.50 -26.01
N THR A 678 -18.64 -38.52 -27.25
CA THR A 678 -18.04 -37.35 -27.92
C THR A 678 -19.03 -36.19 -28.10
N THR A 679 -20.30 -36.47 -28.43
CA THR A 679 -21.37 -35.47 -28.48
C THR A 679 -21.66 -34.90 -27.09
N GLY A 680 -21.54 -35.72 -26.04
CA GLY A 680 -21.60 -35.30 -24.64
C GLY A 680 -20.50 -34.31 -24.27
N VAL A 681 -19.29 -34.45 -24.81
CA VAL A 681 -18.16 -33.56 -24.51
C VAL A 681 -18.46 -32.11 -24.92
N VAL A 682 -18.94 -31.87 -26.14
CA VAL A 682 -19.23 -30.51 -26.63
C VAL A 682 -20.28 -29.81 -25.77
N VAL A 683 -21.33 -30.56 -25.38
CA VAL A 683 -22.42 -30.05 -24.55
C VAL A 683 -21.94 -29.75 -23.13
N VAL A 684 -21.11 -30.61 -22.55
CA VAL A 684 -20.53 -30.41 -21.22
C VAL A 684 -19.55 -29.23 -21.24
N HIS A 685 -18.70 -29.08 -22.25
CA HIS A 685 -17.85 -27.91 -22.45
C HIS A 685 -18.63 -26.60 -22.47
N MET A 686 -19.72 -26.55 -23.24
CA MET A 686 -20.58 -25.36 -23.30
C MET A 686 -21.23 -25.09 -21.93
N THR A 687 -21.61 -26.13 -21.20
CA THR A 687 -22.19 -26.01 -19.85
C THR A 687 -21.16 -25.48 -18.85
N ILE A 688 -19.93 -26.01 -18.85
CA ILE A 688 -18.79 -25.54 -18.06
C ILE A 688 -18.56 -24.05 -18.35
N ALA A 689 -18.40 -23.69 -19.63
CA ALA A 689 -18.09 -22.32 -20.02
C ALA A 689 -19.18 -21.34 -19.57
N ASN A 690 -20.45 -21.62 -19.87
CA ASN A 690 -21.57 -20.76 -19.45
C ASN A 690 -21.62 -20.59 -17.92
N HIS A 691 -21.44 -21.68 -17.17
CA HIS A 691 -21.48 -21.63 -15.72
C HIS A 691 -20.30 -20.82 -15.15
N LEU A 692 -19.07 -21.04 -15.64
CA LEU A 692 -17.89 -20.28 -15.20
C LEU A 692 -18.05 -18.79 -15.44
N PHE A 693 -18.43 -18.37 -16.65
CA PHE A 693 -18.59 -16.96 -16.98
C PHE A 693 -19.68 -16.28 -16.14
N GLN A 694 -20.81 -16.96 -15.91
CA GLN A 694 -21.85 -16.43 -15.03
C GLN A 694 -21.34 -16.28 -13.59
N ARG A 695 -20.64 -17.28 -13.06
CA ARG A 695 -20.07 -17.21 -11.70
C ARG A 695 -19.01 -16.12 -11.56
N CYS A 696 -18.15 -15.95 -12.56
CA CYS A 696 -17.19 -14.85 -12.60
C CYS A 696 -17.89 -13.50 -12.59
N HIS A 697 -18.95 -13.34 -13.38
CA HIS A 697 -19.75 -12.13 -13.38
C HIS A 697 -20.37 -11.87 -12.00
N ASP A 698 -21.03 -12.88 -11.42
CA ASP A 698 -21.70 -12.77 -10.13
C ASP A 698 -20.73 -12.43 -8.99
N ARG A 699 -19.47 -12.92 -9.05
CA ARG A 699 -18.47 -12.70 -8.00
C ARG A 699 -17.54 -11.51 -8.22
N TRP A 700 -17.05 -11.30 -9.43
CA TRP A 700 -15.98 -10.34 -9.74
C TRP A 700 -16.36 -9.21 -10.70
N ARG A 701 -17.52 -9.27 -11.36
CA ARG A 701 -17.94 -8.25 -12.35
C ARG A 701 -16.93 -8.02 -13.49
N ARG A 702 -16.08 -9.00 -13.77
CA ARG A 702 -15.14 -9.00 -14.90
C ARG A 702 -15.20 -10.32 -15.65
N PRO A 703 -14.86 -10.34 -16.95
CA PRO A 703 -14.66 -11.59 -17.67
C PRO A 703 -13.50 -12.39 -17.07
N LEU A 704 -13.65 -13.70 -17.19
CA LEU A 704 -12.58 -14.68 -17.03
C LEU A 704 -11.55 -14.48 -18.15
N THR A 705 -10.27 -14.67 -17.84
CA THR A 705 -9.26 -14.81 -18.91
C THR A 705 -9.59 -16.03 -19.76
N VAL A 706 -9.71 -15.91 -21.08
CA VAL A 706 -10.25 -17.00 -21.91
C VAL A 706 -9.14 -17.94 -22.41
N PRO A 707 -9.33 -19.27 -22.34
CA PRO A 707 -8.35 -20.21 -22.86
C PRO A 707 -8.31 -20.11 -24.38
N ARG A 708 -7.11 -20.16 -24.94
CA ARG A 708 -6.87 -19.96 -26.38
C ARG A 708 -6.34 -21.22 -27.04
N GLU A 709 -6.55 -21.30 -28.35
CA GLU A 709 -6.04 -22.40 -29.18
C GLU A 709 -4.52 -22.47 -29.10
N VAL A 710 -3.99 -23.69 -29.01
CA VAL A 710 -2.55 -23.93 -28.92
C VAL A 710 -1.89 -23.49 -30.23
N PRO A 711 -0.93 -22.54 -30.20
CA PRO A 711 -0.21 -22.15 -31.40
C PRO A 711 0.55 -23.34 -32.01
N PRO A 712 0.58 -23.47 -33.36
CA PRO A 712 1.35 -24.51 -34.04
C PRO A 712 2.83 -24.55 -33.62
N PHE A 713 3.39 -23.39 -33.29
CA PHE A 713 4.74 -23.24 -32.73
C PHE A 713 5.05 -24.16 -31.53
N PHE A 714 4.04 -24.55 -30.74
CA PHE A 714 4.22 -25.49 -29.63
C PHE A 714 3.85 -26.94 -29.97
N LEU A 715 3.33 -27.21 -31.16
CA LEU A 715 2.86 -28.54 -31.59
C LEU A 715 3.89 -29.29 -32.45
N ASP A 716 4.88 -28.59 -33.01
CA ASP A 716 5.81 -29.09 -34.04
C ASP A 716 7.19 -29.57 -33.51
N ASP A 717 7.27 -30.02 -32.25
CA ASP A 717 8.44 -30.78 -31.73
C ASP A 717 8.11 -32.28 -31.63
#